data_AF-A0AAD5JQB4-F1
#
_entry.id   AF-A0AAD5JQB4-F1
#
_cell.length_a   1.000
_cell.length_b   1.000
_cell.length_c   1.000
_cell.angle_alpha   90.00
_cell.angle_beta   90.00
_cell.angle_gamma   90.00
#
_symmetry.space_group_name_H-M   'P 1'
#
loop_
_entity.id
_entity.type
_entity.pdbx_description
1 polymer ?
#
loop_
_entity_poly.entity_id
_entity_poly.type
_entity_poly.pdbx_seq_one_letter_code
_entity_poly.pdbx_strand_id
1 'polypeptide(L)'
;MKEEERGYERNNNKLVFGVNGERFEVSLSGGTVDPSTTLLRFLHYQTRFKSVKLGCGEGFGRWVWCKTKLPPLISSAKQVVELSREYYPVGEPITKAGAAIQASGEAVFVDDIPSPANCLYGAFIYSTKPLARIKGIEFNSKSLPSGVTALLSYKDIPECGENIGSKFMFGPEPLFADELTRCAGQLVAFVVADTQKNADRAANVAVVNYDMGNLELPILSVEEAIERSSLFEVPTFLYPNQIGDISKGMDEADHKIISAEIKLGSQYYFYMETQTALAVPDEDNCLVVYSSIQCPEYAHATIARCMGIPEHNVRVITRRVGGGFGGKAMKAMLVATACALAAYKLHRPVRIYVNRKTDMIMAGGRHPMKITYSVGYKSNGKITALQLEILIDAGLSPDVSPMMPGTILGALKKYDWGALSFDIKVCKTNLPSRSAMRAPGEVQGSFIAEAVIEHVASTLSMEVDIVRNINLHTYNTLNMFYENSAGESMEYTLPSIWDKLAMSSSFKHRIVTVKEFNRFNIWRKRGISRVPIVYEVLLRQTPGKVSILSDGSVVVEVGGIELGQGLWTKVKQMVAFALSSIQSSGEPPLLLAVSVHCATRAAIKEAQKQLVSWSGLDWSDSTFHLEIPATMPVVKELCGLDCVERDPLDPPLSLTATNRRRDDDDESEKGRRRRIRETDDDDELEIVCEIEEVDEEVKNQILPK
;
A
#
# COMPACT_ATOMS: atom_id res chain seq x y z
N MET A 1 21.69 -4.99 -57.26
CA MET A 1 20.67 -4.86 -58.33
C MET A 1 19.56 -3.96 -57.82
N LYS A 2 18.64 -3.46 -58.66
CA LYS A 2 17.47 -2.70 -58.18
C LYS A 2 16.52 -3.66 -57.46
N GLU A 3 16.02 -3.26 -56.30
CA GLU A 3 14.80 -3.82 -55.71
C GLU A 3 13.71 -2.74 -55.71
N GLU A 4 12.45 -3.17 -55.85
CA GLU A 4 11.30 -2.27 -55.95
C GLU A 4 10.80 -1.85 -54.57
N GLU A 5 10.43 -0.57 -54.43
CA GLU A 5 9.62 -0.15 -53.29
C GLU A 5 8.24 -0.81 -53.34
N ARG A 6 7.91 -1.60 -52.32
CA ARG A 6 6.53 -2.06 -52.08
C ARG A 6 6.12 -1.67 -50.66
N GLY A 7 5.31 -0.62 -50.56
CA GLY A 7 4.78 -0.15 -49.29
C GLY A 7 3.99 -1.24 -48.56
N TYR A 8 4.25 -1.40 -47.27
CA TYR A 8 3.64 -2.43 -46.43
C TYR A 8 2.70 -1.81 -45.40
N GLU A 9 1.46 -1.52 -45.81
CA GLU A 9 0.42 -1.10 -44.87
C GLU A 9 0.17 -2.22 -43.85
N ARG A 10 0.45 -1.96 -42.57
CA ARG A 10 0.22 -2.93 -41.48
C ARG A 10 -1.27 -3.03 -41.15
N ASN A 11 -1.99 -3.80 -41.94
CA ASN A 11 -3.40 -4.11 -41.73
C ASN A 11 -3.57 -5.12 -40.57
N ASN A 12 -3.50 -4.61 -39.34
CA ASN A 12 -3.35 -5.36 -38.07
C ASN A 12 -4.50 -6.34 -37.69
N ASN A 13 -5.50 -6.55 -38.54
CA ASN A 13 -6.73 -7.28 -38.20
C ASN A 13 -6.68 -8.80 -38.51
N LYS A 14 -5.49 -9.39 -38.67
CA LYS A 14 -5.32 -10.84 -38.91
C LYS A 14 -4.28 -11.46 -37.99
N LEU A 15 -4.63 -12.60 -37.38
CA LEU A 15 -3.68 -13.50 -36.74
C LEU A 15 -3.46 -14.75 -37.60
N VAL A 16 -2.22 -15.24 -37.62
CA VAL A 16 -1.84 -16.46 -38.36
C VAL A 16 -1.33 -17.51 -37.39
N PHE A 17 -1.94 -18.69 -37.40
CA PHE A 17 -1.57 -19.84 -36.58
C PHE A 17 -1.04 -20.98 -37.43
N GLY A 18 0.04 -21.61 -36.98
CA GLY A 18 0.53 -22.89 -37.53
C GLY A 18 0.16 -24.03 -36.59
N VAL A 19 -0.61 -25.01 -37.06
CA VAL A 19 -1.00 -26.20 -36.29
C VAL A 19 -0.70 -27.45 -37.11
N ASN A 20 0.19 -28.32 -36.62
CA ASN A 20 0.67 -29.53 -37.29
C ASN A 20 1.12 -29.34 -38.77
N GLY A 21 1.61 -28.15 -39.11
CA GLY A 21 2.06 -27.80 -40.47
C GLY A 21 1.04 -27.06 -41.32
N GLU A 22 -0.25 -27.07 -40.95
CA GLU A 22 -1.29 -26.29 -41.63
C GLU A 22 -1.32 -24.83 -41.12
N ARG A 23 -1.55 -23.89 -42.05
CA ARG A 23 -1.64 -22.43 -41.79
C ARG A 23 -3.10 -21.99 -41.75
N PHE A 24 -3.50 -21.36 -40.64
CA PHE A 24 -4.84 -20.81 -40.43
C PHE A 24 -4.75 -19.30 -40.26
N GLU A 25 -5.64 -18.54 -40.92
CA GLU A 25 -5.73 -17.08 -40.75
C GLU A 25 -7.07 -16.70 -40.11
N VAL A 26 -7.03 -16.03 -38.96
CA VAL A 26 -8.20 -15.53 -38.24
C VAL A 26 -8.27 -14.02 -38.44
N SER A 27 -9.24 -13.57 -39.25
CA SER A 27 -9.60 -12.16 -39.39
C SER A 27 -10.48 -11.72 -38.21
N LEU A 28 -10.20 -10.57 -37.60
CA LEU A 28 -10.85 -10.11 -36.37
C LEU A 28 -11.54 -8.76 -36.56
N SER A 29 -12.80 -8.69 -36.13
CA SER A 29 -13.56 -7.45 -35.95
C SER A 29 -13.51 -7.01 -34.48
N GLY A 30 -13.13 -5.75 -34.21
CA GLY A 30 -13.21 -5.18 -32.85
C GLY A 30 -11.93 -4.60 -32.25
N GLY A 31 -10.82 -4.51 -32.98
CA GLY A 31 -9.76 -3.53 -32.69
C GLY A 31 -8.90 -3.71 -31.41
N THR A 32 -8.99 -4.83 -30.68
CA THR A 32 -7.98 -5.23 -29.70
C THR A 32 -8.03 -6.74 -29.45
N VAL A 33 -6.90 -7.33 -29.09
CA VAL A 33 -6.75 -8.80 -28.98
C VAL A 33 -6.08 -9.18 -27.66
N ASP A 34 -6.73 -10.05 -26.88
CA ASP A 34 -6.02 -10.94 -25.96
C ASP A 34 -5.61 -12.21 -26.72
N PRO A 35 -4.31 -12.48 -26.93
CA PRO A 35 -3.86 -13.69 -27.61
C PRO A 35 -4.27 -14.98 -26.88
N SER A 36 -4.41 -14.92 -25.55
CA SER A 36 -4.69 -16.06 -24.67
C SER A 36 -6.09 -16.63 -24.92
N THR A 37 -7.11 -15.77 -24.79
CA THR A 37 -8.51 -16.08 -25.10
C THR A 37 -8.67 -16.43 -26.58
N THR A 38 -7.97 -15.74 -27.47
CA THR A 38 -8.09 -15.97 -28.92
C THR A 38 -7.54 -17.33 -29.33
N LEU A 39 -6.39 -17.76 -28.80
CA LEU A 39 -5.81 -19.08 -29.08
C LEU A 39 -6.70 -20.22 -28.56
N LEU A 40 -7.18 -20.14 -27.31
CA LEU A 40 -8.07 -21.17 -26.74
C LEU A 40 -9.39 -21.27 -27.52
N ARG A 41 -9.99 -20.13 -27.87
CA ARG A 41 -11.23 -20.08 -28.65
C ARG A 41 -11.02 -20.56 -30.09
N PHE A 42 -9.88 -20.26 -30.70
CA PHE A 42 -9.48 -20.81 -32.01
C PHE A 42 -9.36 -22.34 -31.94
N LEU A 43 -8.61 -22.88 -30.97
CA LEU A 43 -8.46 -24.33 -30.81
C LEU A 43 -9.81 -25.03 -30.62
N HIS A 44 -10.68 -24.51 -29.74
CA HIS A 44 -11.98 -25.13 -29.43
C HIS A 44 -13.05 -25.04 -30.54
N TYR A 45 -13.04 -23.98 -31.36
CA TYR A 45 -14.15 -23.70 -32.31
C TYR A 45 -13.74 -23.67 -33.80
N GLN A 46 -12.47 -23.41 -34.12
CA GLN A 46 -11.96 -23.33 -35.51
C GLN A 46 -11.15 -24.57 -35.92
N THR A 47 -10.74 -25.41 -34.96
CA THR A 47 -10.10 -26.71 -35.24
C THR A 47 -11.00 -27.88 -34.87
N ARG A 48 -10.70 -29.08 -35.38
CA ARG A 48 -11.45 -30.31 -35.03
C ARG A 48 -11.09 -30.86 -33.64
N PHE A 49 -10.10 -30.29 -32.95
CA PHE A 49 -9.50 -30.84 -31.73
C PHE A 49 -10.23 -30.39 -30.46
N LYS A 50 -11.33 -31.05 -30.12
CA LYS A 50 -12.16 -30.73 -28.93
C LYS A 50 -11.51 -31.04 -27.57
N SER A 51 -10.35 -31.70 -27.54
CA SER A 51 -9.49 -31.79 -26.34
C SER A 51 -8.03 -32.03 -26.73
N VAL A 52 -7.08 -31.61 -25.88
CA VAL A 52 -5.64 -31.75 -26.13
C VAL A 52 -5.08 -33.04 -25.52
N LYS A 53 -5.69 -34.20 -25.84
CA LYS A 53 -5.10 -35.53 -25.57
C LYS A 53 -4.04 -35.84 -26.64
N LEU A 54 -2.88 -35.17 -26.56
CA LEU A 54 -1.74 -35.47 -27.43
C LEU A 54 -1.14 -36.84 -27.08
N GLY A 55 -1.21 -37.79 -28.02
CA GLY A 55 -0.51 -39.07 -27.93
C GLY A 55 1.01 -38.88 -27.99
N CYS A 56 1.76 -39.84 -27.44
CA CYS A 56 3.20 -39.94 -27.68
C CYS A 56 3.41 -41.08 -28.68
N GLY A 57 3.90 -40.76 -29.88
CA GLY A 57 4.54 -41.75 -30.74
C GLY A 57 6.03 -41.76 -30.43
N GLU A 58 6.64 -42.95 -30.36
CA GLU A 58 8.07 -43.06 -30.18
C GLU A 58 8.80 -42.71 -31.48
N GLY A 59 9.75 -41.79 -31.39
CA GLY A 59 10.47 -41.26 -32.54
C GLY A 59 11.78 -40.61 -32.11
N PHE A 60 12.89 -41.09 -32.67
CA PHE A 60 14.22 -40.60 -32.32
C PHE A 60 14.42 -39.14 -32.75
N GLY A 61 14.70 -38.27 -31.77
CA GLY A 61 15.28 -36.95 -32.00
C GLY A 61 14.35 -35.74 -31.87
N ARG A 62 14.76 -34.79 -31.03
CA ARG A 62 14.31 -33.37 -30.90
C ARG A 62 12.82 -33.07 -30.60
N TRP A 63 11.86 -33.95 -30.82
CA TRP A 63 10.42 -33.62 -30.72
C TRP A 63 9.76 -33.97 -29.37
N VAL A 64 10.45 -33.77 -28.25
CA VAL A 64 9.87 -33.97 -26.91
C VAL A 64 8.92 -32.80 -26.57
N TRP A 65 7.65 -32.92 -26.98
CA TRP A 65 6.58 -32.12 -26.42
C TRP A 65 6.41 -32.49 -24.95
N CYS A 66 6.91 -31.64 -24.06
CA CYS A 66 7.15 -32.01 -22.67
C CYS A 66 5.84 -32.11 -21.87
N LYS A 67 5.28 -33.32 -21.82
CA LYS A 67 4.10 -33.75 -21.03
C LYS A 67 4.21 -33.55 -19.51
N THR A 68 5.28 -32.92 -19.01
CA THR A 68 5.32 -32.46 -17.63
C THR A 68 4.23 -31.42 -17.41
N LYS A 69 3.14 -31.86 -16.75
CA LYS A 69 2.42 -31.04 -15.78
C LYS A 69 3.50 -30.35 -14.94
N LEU A 70 3.41 -29.04 -14.77
CA LEU A 70 4.23 -28.38 -13.75
C LEU A 70 3.83 -29.01 -12.40
N PRO A 71 4.77 -29.58 -11.62
CA PRO A 71 4.43 -30.02 -10.28
C PRO A 71 3.91 -28.81 -9.49
N PRO A 72 3.01 -29.01 -8.51
CA PRO A 72 2.56 -27.92 -7.65
C PRO A 72 3.78 -27.23 -7.04
N LEU A 73 3.80 -25.90 -7.10
CA LEU A 73 4.91 -25.09 -6.58
C LEU A 73 4.93 -25.18 -5.06
N ILE A 74 5.64 -26.17 -4.53
CA ILE A 74 5.95 -26.30 -3.11
C ILE A 74 6.78 -25.08 -2.72
N SER A 75 6.14 -24.12 -2.06
CA SER A 75 6.80 -22.91 -1.59
C SER A 75 7.69 -23.25 -0.39
N SER A 76 8.97 -22.88 -0.48
CA SER A 76 9.93 -22.99 0.60
C SER A 76 10.64 -21.66 0.78
N ALA A 77 10.85 -21.22 2.02
CA ALA A 77 11.53 -19.98 2.35
C ALA A 77 12.52 -20.18 3.50
N LYS A 78 13.61 -19.41 3.48
CA LYS A 78 14.54 -19.27 4.60
C LYS A 78 14.62 -17.78 4.93
N GLN A 79 14.23 -17.42 6.15
CA GLN A 79 14.52 -16.10 6.70
C GLN A 79 15.84 -16.15 7.46
N VAL A 80 16.58 -15.04 7.45
CA VAL A 80 17.74 -14.80 8.31
C VAL A 80 17.55 -13.40 8.87
N VAL A 81 17.66 -13.26 10.19
CA VAL A 81 17.49 -11.99 10.91
C VAL A 81 18.62 -11.90 11.92
N GLU A 82 19.37 -10.81 11.87
CA GLU A 82 20.38 -10.48 12.87
C GLU A 82 19.68 -9.73 14.02
N LEU A 83 19.93 -10.14 15.27
CA LEU A 83 19.28 -9.60 16.46
C LEU A 83 20.32 -8.90 17.34
N SER A 84 20.06 -7.65 17.71
CA SER A 84 20.78 -6.93 18.77
C SER A 84 19.93 -6.89 20.04
N ARG A 85 20.58 -6.98 21.20
CA ARG A 85 19.94 -6.80 22.53
C ARG A 85 20.11 -5.40 23.11
N GLU A 86 20.83 -4.53 22.41
CA GLU A 86 21.09 -3.13 22.77
C GLU A 86 19.80 -2.34 23.09
N TYR A 87 18.72 -2.62 22.35
CA TYR A 87 17.41 -1.96 22.49
C TYR A 87 16.31 -2.92 22.99
N TYR A 88 16.67 -4.03 23.65
CA TYR A 88 15.73 -5.08 24.05
C TYR A 88 14.51 -4.52 24.82
N PRO A 89 13.25 -4.89 24.47
CA PRO A 89 12.84 -5.94 23.53
C PRO A 89 12.58 -5.45 22.09
N VAL A 90 13.03 -4.26 21.69
CA VAL A 90 12.99 -3.82 20.28
C VAL A 90 13.92 -4.69 19.44
N GLY A 91 13.46 -5.08 18.25
CA GLY A 91 14.20 -5.98 17.35
C GLY A 91 13.87 -7.47 17.49
N GLU A 92 13.41 -7.91 18.68
CA GLU A 92 13.01 -9.31 18.91
C GLU A 92 11.85 -9.72 17.97
N PRO A 93 11.89 -10.93 17.37
CA PRO A 93 10.96 -11.38 16.33
C PRO A 93 9.65 -11.91 16.93
N ILE A 94 9.01 -11.13 17.80
CA ILE A 94 7.82 -11.54 18.55
C ILE A 94 6.58 -11.66 17.65
N THR A 95 5.68 -12.59 18.00
CA THR A 95 4.38 -12.77 17.35
C THR A 95 3.60 -11.44 17.33
N LYS A 96 3.04 -11.09 16.17
CA LYS A 96 2.30 -9.84 15.99
C LYS A 96 1.21 -9.70 17.06
N ALA A 97 1.14 -8.53 17.69
CA ALA A 97 0.09 -8.18 18.65
C ALA A 97 -1.31 -8.37 18.01
N GLY A 98 -2.09 -9.28 18.57
CA GLY A 98 -3.43 -9.63 18.09
C GLY A 98 -3.48 -10.72 17.01
N ALA A 99 -2.38 -11.38 16.63
CA ALA A 99 -2.40 -12.45 15.62
C ALA A 99 -3.37 -13.60 15.98
N ALA A 100 -3.42 -14.02 17.25
CA ALA A 100 -4.32 -15.08 17.71
C ALA A 100 -5.80 -14.70 17.50
N ILE A 101 -6.22 -13.51 17.97
CA ILE A 101 -7.60 -13.02 17.76
C ILE A 101 -7.94 -12.77 16.28
N GLN A 102 -6.94 -12.52 15.42
CA GLN A 102 -7.16 -12.46 13.96
C GLN A 102 -7.33 -13.84 13.32
N ALA A 103 -6.80 -14.91 13.94
CA ALA A 103 -6.92 -16.28 13.45
C ALA A 103 -8.19 -17.00 13.97
N SER A 104 -8.68 -16.64 15.16
CA SER A 104 -9.92 -17.15 15.75
C SER A 104 -11.20 -16.45 15.24
N GLY A 105 -11.08 -15.24 14.68
CA GLY A 105 -12.20 -14.40 14.28
C GLY A 105 -12.67 -13.39 15.35
N GLU A 106 -12.01 -13.33 16.51
CA GLU A 106 -12.34 -12.41 17.61
C GLU A 106 -11.89 -10.95 17.35
N ALA A 107 -11.15 -10.69 16.27
CA ALA A 107 -10.55 -9.39 15.96
C ALA A 107 -11.49 -8.41 15.23
N VAL A 108 -12.52 -7.91 15.93
CA VAL A 108 -13.52 -6.91 15.47
C VAL A 108 -12.95 -5.83 14.52
N PHE A 109 -13.31 -5.91 13.24
CA PHE A 109 -13.19 -4.83 12.24
C PHE A 109 -14.43 -3.91 12.31
N VAL A 110 -14.54 -2.91 11.42
CA VAL A 110 -15.61 -1.90 11.54
C VAL A 110 -16.99 -2.49 11.27
N ASP A 111 -17.11 -3.44 10.35
CA ASP A 111 -18.40 -4.11 10.09
C ASP A 111 -18.76 -5.15 11.16
N ASP A 112 -17.78 -5.65 11.93
CA ASP A 112 -18.02 -6.58 13.04
C ASP A 112 -18.58 -5.87 14.29
N ILE A 113 -18.63 -4.52 14.30
CA ILE A 113 -19.23 -3.75 15.41
C ILE A 113 -20.74 -3.99 15.41
N PRO A 114 -21.35 -4.41 16.53
CA PRO A 114 -22.80 -4.62 16.62
C PRO A 114 -23.59 -3.35 16.29
N SER A 115 -24.58 -3.46 15.39
CA SER A 115 -25.47 -2.35 15.05
C SER A 115 -26.30 -1.91 16.27
N PRO A 116 -26.40 -0.60 16.56
CA PRO A 116 -27.46 -0.06 17.40
C PRO A 116 -28.85 -0.45 16.89
N ALA A 117 -29.82 -0.61 17.79
CA ALA A 117 -31.14 -1.20 17.48
C ALA A 117 -31.96 -0.42 16.41
N ASN A 118 -31.68 0.87 16.22
CA ASN A 118 -32.32 1.74 15.23
C ASN A 118 -31.42 2.08 14.03
N CYS A 119 -30.29 1.38 13.85
CA CYS A 119 -29.30 1.67 12.81
C CYS A 119 -29.87 1.51 11.39
N LEU A 120 -29.50 2.44 10.51
CA LEU A 120 -29.77 2.42 9.07
C LEU A 120 -28.53 2.03 8.28
N TYR A 121 -28.71 1.72 7.00
CA TYR A 121 -27.66 1.22 6.10
C TYR A 121 -27.59 2.06 4.83
N GLY A 122 -26.39 2.42 4.39
CA GLY A 122 -26.15 3.28 3.25
C GLY A 122 -25.60 2.55 2.03
N ALA A 123 -25.91 3.05 0.83
CA ALA A 123 -25.29 2.63 -0.42
C ALA A 123 -25.10 3.82 -1.37
N PHE A 124 -24.02 3.80 -2.16
CA PHE A 124 -23.72 4.87 -3.12
C PHE A 124 -24.41 4.67 -4.46
N ILE A 125 -25.04 5.73 -4.94
CA ILE A 125 -25.42 5.92 -6.34
C ILE A 125 -24.32 6.77 -6.99
N TYR A 126 -23.69 6.23 -8.03
CA TYR A 126 -22.56 6.84 -8.72
C TYR A 126 -22.86 7.02 -10.20
N SER A 127 -22.10 7.90 -10.86
CA SER A 127 -22.34 8.26 -12.24
C SER A 127 -21.91 7.19 -13.23
N THR A 128 -22.68 7.01 -14.30
CA THR A 128 -22.36 6.16 -15.46
C THR A 128 -21.88 6.96 -16.68
N LYS A 129 -21.63 8.27 -16.52
CA LYS A 129 -21.16 9.18 -17.59
C LYS A 129 -19.87 9.90 -17.19
N PRO A 130 -18.87 10.00 -18.09
CA PRO A 130 -17.61 10.69 -17.80
C PRO A 130 -17.80 12.21 -17.67
N LEU A 131 -18.72 12.81 -18.42
CA LEU A 131 -19.08 14.23 -18.29
C LEU A 131 -20.56 14.38 -18.70
N ALA A 132 -21.42 14.87 -17.81
CA ALA A 132 -22.85 15.06 -18.05
C ALA A 132 -23.49 15.98 -17.00
N ARG A 133 -24.53 16.72 -17.38
CA ARG A 133 -25.38 17.46 -16.42
C ARG A 133 -26.37 16.48 -15.79
N ILE A 134 -26.59 16.57 -14.48
CA ILE A 134 -27.52 15.71 -13.73
C ILE A 134 -28.88 16.42 -13.66
N LYS A 135 -29.92 15.84 -14.27
CA LYS A 135 -31.29 16.37 -14.18
C LYS A 135 -32.04 15.87 -12.95
N GLY A 136 -31.69 14.68 -12.44
CA GLY A 136 -32.30 14.09 -11.26
C GLY A 136 -31.94 12.61 -11.10
N ILE A 137 -32.53 11.97 -10.10
CA ILE A 137 -32.43 10.54 -9.84
C ILE A 137 -33.84 10.00 -9.71
N GLU A 138 -34.17 8.98 -10.50
CA GLU A 138 -35.46 8.29 -10.46
C GLU A 138 -35.26 6.83 -10.08
N PHE A 139 -36.28 6.21 -9.50
CA PHE A 139 -36.35 4.76 -9.33
C PHE A 139 -37.37 4.21 -10.32
N ASN A 140 -37.11 3.02 -10.87
CA ASN A 140 -37.99 2.39 -11.88
C ASN A 140 -39.47 2.23 -11.45
N SER A 141 -39.76 2.29 -10.15
CA SER A 141 -41.10 2.25 -9.54
C SER A 141 -41.81 3.62 -9.45
N LYS A 142 -41.15 4.74 -9.78
CA LYS A 142 -41.51 6.14 -9.45
C LYS A 142 -41.66 6.47 -7.97
N SER A 143 -42.06 5.53 -7.12
CA SER A 143 -41.93 5.60 -5.66
C SER A 143 -40.55 5.13 -5.19
N LEU A 144 -40.15 5.58 -4.00
CA LEU A 144 -38.99 5.03 -3.28
C LEU A 144 -39.17 3.51 -3.06
N PRO A 145 -38.12 2.69 -3.27
CA PRO A 145 -38.18 1.26 -2.95
C PRO A 145 -38.49 1.00 -1.47
N SER A 146 -39.23 -0.06 -1.19
CA SER A 146 -39.56 -0.46 0.20
C SER A 146 -38.29 -0.64 1.04
N GLY A 147 -38.32 -0.13 2.28
CA GLY A 147 -37.20 -0.08 3.21
C GLY A 147 -36.31 1.16 3.08
N VAL A 148 -36.37 1.91 1.97
CA VAL A 148 -35.60 3.17 1.81
C VAL A 148 -36.20 4.27 2.68
N THR A 149 -35.35 4.88 3.50
CA THR A 149 -35.68 5.99 4.42
C THR A 149 -35.33 7.35 3.83
N ALA A 150 -34.20 7.47 3.11
CA ALA A 150 -33.74 8.73 2.54
C ALA A 150 -32.86 8.53 1.29
N LEU A 151 -32.68 9.61 0.53
CA LEU A 151 -31.75 9.72 -0.59
C LEU A 151 -31.05 11.07 -0.47
N LEU A 152 -29.77 11.07 -0.06
CA LEU A 152 -28.98 12.28 0.17
C LEU A 152 -28.11 12.60 -1.05
N SER A 153 -27.95 13.89 -1.34
CA SER A 153 -27.22 14.46 -2.46
C SER A 153 -26.36 15.65 -1.98
N TYR A 154 -25.70 16.37 -2.89
CA TYR A 154 -25.02 17.63 -2.54
C TYR A 154 -25.95 18.69 -1.95
N LYS A 155 -27.27 18.62 -2.22
CA LYS A 155 -28.29 19.54 -1.69
C LYS A 155 -28.69 19.26 -0.25
N ASP A 156 -28.34 18.07 0.25
CA ASP A 156 -28.66 17.63 1.62
C ASP A 156 -27.55 18.00 2.61
N ILE A 157 -26.44 18.56 2.12
CA ILE A 157 -25.37 19.16 2.91
C ILE A 157 -25.90 20.45 3.58
N PRO A 158 -25.61 20.72 4.87
CA PRO A 158 -26.03 21.96 5.53
C PRO A 158 -25.49 23.23 4.85
N GLU A 159 -26.23 24.35 4.91
CA GLU A 159 -25.82 25.62 4.29
C GLU A 159 -24.54 26.23 4.90
N CYS A 160 -24.23 25.87 6.16
CA CYS A 160 -22.98 26.21 6.83
C CYS A 160 -21.83 25.23 6.54
N GLY A 161 -22.08 24.16 5.79
CA GLY A 161 -21.13 23.11 5.43
C GLY A 161 -20.64 23.19 3.99
N GLU A 162 -19.61 22.42 3.68
CA GLU A 162 -18.99 22.35 2.35
C GLU A 162 -19.32 21.02 1.64
N ASN A 163 -19.45 21.04 0.31
CA ASN A 163 -19.42 19.80 -0.48
C ASN A 163 -17.98 19.26 -0.57
N ILE A 164 -17.54 18.63 0.52
CA ILE A 164 -16.22 18.03 0.69
C ILE A 164 -16.35 16.60 1.21
N GLY A 165 -15.69 15.65 0.55
CA GLY A 165 -15.74 14.23 0.90
C GLY A 165 -14.37 13.61 1.14
N SER A 166 -13.30 14.19 0.60
CA SER A 166 -11.93 13.94 1.09
C SER A 166 -11.07 15.20 0.95
N LYS A 167 -9.95 15.24 1.67
CA LYS A 167 -8.99 16.35 1.64
C LYS A 167 -7.56 15.82 1.67
N PHE A 168 -6.69 16.43 0.87
CA PHE A 168 -5.24 16.36 1.06
C PHE A 168 -4.64 17.78 0.97
N MET A 169 -3.32 17.93 1.09
CA MET A 169 -2.67 19.25 1.14
C MET A 169 -2.82 20.06 -0.16
N PHE A 170 -3.11 19.42 -1.30
CA PHE A 170 -3.34 20.08 -2.59
C PHE A 170 -4.82 20.37 -2.90
N GLY A 171 -5.72 20.13 -1.94
CA GLY A 171 -7.12 20.54 -2.05
C GLY A 171 -8.16 19.48 -1.64
N PRO A 172 -9.45 19.82 -1.75
CA PRO A 172 -10.57 18.93 -1.51
C PRO A 172 -10.95 18.10 -2.76
N GLU A 173 -11.63 16.99 -2.53
CA GLU A 173 -12.47 16.30 -3.51
C GLU A 173 -13.93 16.30 -2.98
N PRO A 174 -14.94 16.65 -3.81
CA PRO A 174 -16.31 16.78 -3.33
C PRO A 174 -16.93 15.44 -2.92
N LEU A 175 -17.89 15.48 -1.99
CA LEU A 175 -18.58 14.29 -1.49
C LEU A 175 -19.53 13.71 -2.53
N PHE A 176 -20.25 14.60 -3.23
CA PHE A 176 -21.16 14.26 -4.32
C PHE A 176 -20.89 15.18 -5.51
N ALA A 177 -21.22 14.72 -6.71
CA ALA A 177 -21.40 15.58 -7.87
C ALA A 177 -22.43 16.69 -7.54
N ASP A 178 -22.16 17.88 -8.07
CA ASP A 178 -23.09 19.01 -8.08
C ASP A 178 -24.09 18.80 -9.24
N GLU A 179 -24.42 19.85 -10.00
CA GLU A 179 -25.23 19.73 -11.21
C GLU A 179 -24.49 19.05 -12.39
N LEU A 180 -23.18 18.78 -12.25
CA LEU A 180 -22.31 18.23 -13.31
C LEU A 180 -21.48 17.04 -12.79
N THR A 181 -21.81 15.83 -13.23
CA THR A 181 -20.85 14.71 -13.11
C THR A 181 -19.68 14.96 -14.04
N ARG A 182 -18.47 14.76 -13.53
CA ARG A 182 -17.19 14.97 -14.21
C ARG A 182 -16.33 13.70 -14.25
N CYS A 183 -16.87 12.55 -13.82
CA CYS A 183 -16.23 11.25 -13.97
C CYS A 183 -17.26 10.10 -13.90
N ALA A 184 -17.09 9.05 -14.72
CA ALA A 184 -17.83 7.80 -14.56
C ALA A 184 -17.32 7.08 -13.30
N GLY A 185 -18.19 6.88 -12.31
CA GLY A 185 -17.84 6.45 -10.96
C GLY A 185 -17.81 7.56 -9.91
N GLN A 186 -17.95 8.85 -10.30
CA GLN A 186 -18.14 9.92 -9.32
C GLN A 186 -19.44 9.68 -8.54
N LEU A 187 -19.39 9.85 -7.22
CA LEU A 187 -20.56 9.72 -6.35
C LEU A 187 -21.58 10.81 -6.71
N VAL A 188 -22.87 10.46 -6.80
CA VAL A 188 -23.96 11.39 -7.11
C VAL A 188 -24.93 11.51 -5.93
N ALA A 189 -25.20 10.40 -5.24
CA ALA A 189 -26.05 10.37 -4.07
C ALA A 189 -25.74 9.17 -3.15
N PHE A 190 -26.31 9.21 -1.95
CA PHE A 190 -26.24 8.18 -0.93
C PHE A 190 -27.66 7.78 -0.52
N VAL A 191 -28.08 6.57 -0.88
CA VAL A 191 -29.40 6.04 -0.50
C VAL A 191 -29.29 5.33 0.84
N VAL A 192 -30.25 5.58 1.74
CA VAL A 192 -30.25 5.07 3.11
C VAL A 192 -31.52 4.26 3.36
N ALA A 193 -31.37 3.04 3.88
CA ALA A 193 -32.46 2.09 4.10
C ALA A 193 -32.38 1.37 5.45
N ASP A 194 -33.45 0.64 5.79
CA ASP A 194 -33.58 -0.22 6.96
C ASP A 194 -32.55 -1.38 7.03
N THR A 195 -32.02 -1.82 5.88
CA THR A 195 -31.08 -2.93 5.74
C THR A 195 -30.13 -2.69 4.57
N GLN A 196 -28.88 -3.19 4.66
CA GLN A 196 -27.91 -3.05 3.56
C GLN A 196 -28.44 -3.64 2.25
N LYS A 197 -29.17 -4.76 2.32
CA LYS A 197 -29.81 -5.39 1.16
C LYS A 197 -30.81 -4.46 0.45
N ASN A 198 -31.57 -3.66 1.19
CA ASN A 198 -32.51 -2.69 0.62
C ASN A 198 -31.78 -1.44 0.10
N ALA A 199 -30.73 -0.97 0.78
CA ALA A 199 -29.87 0.12 0.29
C ALA A 199 -29.17 -0.26 -1.03
N ASP A 200 -28.49 -1.41 -1.07
CA ASP A 200 -27.84 -1.96 -2.26
C ASP A 200 -28.85 -2.18 -3.39
N ARG A 201 -30.03 -2.74 -3.10
CA ARG A 201 -31.09 -2.91 -4.11
C ARG A 201 -31.56 -1.57 -4.67
N ALA A 202 -31.78 -0.57 -3.81
CA ALA A 202 -32.20 0.76 -4.23
C ALA A 202 -31.14 1.44 -5.11
N ALA A 203 -29.87 1.37 -4.72
CA ALA A 203 -28.76 1.91 -5.51
C ALA A 203 -28.63 1.22 -6.89
N ASN A 204 -28.85 -0.09 -6.98
CA ASN A 204 -28.79 -0.83 -8.24
C ASN A 204 -30.00 -0.60 -9.17
N VAL A 205 -31.13 -0.06 -8.68
CA VAL A 205 -32.32 0.27 -9.50
C VAL A 205 -32.56 1.78 -9.65
N ALA A 206 -31.64 2.60 -9.16
CA ALA A 206 -31.62 4.04 -9.37
C ALA A 206 -31.14 4.38 -10.79
N VAL A 207 -31.90 5.20 -11.49
CA VAL A 207 -31.58 5.75 -12.80
C VAL A 207 -31.24 7.22 -12.62
N VAL A 208 -29.97 7.58 -12.82
CA VAL A 208 -29.54 8.98 -12.86
C VAL A 208 -29.89 9.52 -14.26
N ASN A 209 -30.75 10.53 -14.31
CA ASN A 209 -31.16 11.15 -15.56
C ASN A 209 -30.16 12.23 -15.97
N TYR A 210 -29.62 12.10 -17.17
CA TYR A 210 -28.52 12.92 -17.69
C TYR A 210 -28.96 13.82 -18.84
N ASP A 211 -28.33 14.98 -18.91
CA ASP A 211 -28.35 15.86 -20.06
C ASP A 211 -26.92 16.02 -20.60
N MET A 212 -26.75 15.65 -21.86
CA MET A 212 -25.49 15.68 -22.60
C MET A 212 -25.36 16.95 -23.46
N GLY A 213 -26.39 17.80 -23.47
CA GLY A 213 -26.47 19.00 -24.30
C GLY A 213 -25.50 20.09 -23.85
N ASN A 214 -24.86 20.74 -24.83
CA ASN A 214 -23.96 21.88 -24.65
C ASN A 214 -22.88 21.60 -23.58
N LEU A 215 -22.15 20.50 -23.77
CA LEU A 215 -20.98 20.10 -23.00
C LEU A 215 -19.81 19.81 -23.94
N GLU A 216 -18.60 20.01 -23.45
CA GLU A 216 -17.39 19.55 -24.11
C GLU A 216 -17.30 18.02 -24.10
N LEU A 217 -16.47 17.46 -24.99
CA LEU A 217 -16.14 16.04 -24.92
C LEU A 217 -15.30 15.76 -23.66
N PRO A 218 -15.51 14.62 -22.96
CA PRO A 218 -14.65 14.25 -21.84
C PRO A 218 -13.20 14.06 -22.30
N ILE A 219 -12.26 14.33 -21.39
CA ILE A 219 -10.83 14.03 -21.53
C ILE A 219 -10.60 12.65 -20.92
N LEU A 220 -10.23 11.65 -21.72
CA LEU A 220 -10.12 10.24 -21.28
C LEU A 220 -8.71 9.66 -21.43
N SER A 221 -7.80 10.42 -22.03
CA SER A 221 -6.37 10.12 -22.17
C SER A 221 -5.50 11.27 -21.62
N VAL A 222 -4.22 10.97 -21.40
CA VAL A 222 -3.24 11.99 -20.99
C VAL A 222 -2.83 12.87 -22.18
N GLU A 223 -2.88 12.34 -23.40
CA GLU A 223 -2.66 13.11 -24.64
C GLU A 223 -3.73 14.20 -24.83
N GLU A 224 -5.02 13.90 -24.69
CA GLU A 224 -6.10 14.91 -24.72
C GLU A 224 -5.96 15.94 -23.60
N ALA A 225 -5.46 15.52 -22.43
CA ALA A 225 -5.24 16.42 -21.31
C ALA A 225 -4.12 17.44 -21.61
N ILE A 226 -3.09 17.04 -22.36
CA ILE A 226 -2.04 17.94 -22.83
C ILE A 226 -2.56 18.87 -23.92
N GLU A 227 -3.25 18.33 -24.94
CA GLU A 227 -3.85 19.11 -26.04
C GLU A 227 -4.73 20.26 -25.52
N ARG A 228 -5.52 19.99 -24.46
CA ARG A 228 -6.45 20.97 -23.87
C ARG A 228 -5.91 21.66 -22.61
N SER A 229 -4.62 21.52 -22.30
CA SER A 229 -3.97 22.10 -21.11
C SER A 229 -4.64 21.78 -19.76
N SER A 230 -5.35 20.65 -19.69
CA SER A 230 -6.04 20.13 -18.50
C SER A 230 -5.04 19.46 -17.55
N LEU A 231 -4.29 20.28 -16.82
CA LEU A 231 -3.25 19.85 -15.89
C LEU A 231 -3.56 20.28 -14.45
N PHE A 232 -2.98 19.57 -13.48
CA PHE A 232 -2.81 20.05 -12.11
C PHE A 232 -1.42 20.68 -11.95
N GLU A 233 -1.37 21.80 -11.24
CA GLU A 233 -0.10 22.45 -10.89
C GLU A 233 0.70 21.59 -9.90
N VAL A 234 2.02 21.54 -10.10
CA VAL A 234 2.97 20.96 -9.15
C VAL A 234 3.67 22.13 -8.44
N PRO A 235 3.51 22.28 -7.11
CA PRO A 235 4.22 23.30 -6.35
C PRO A 235 5.74 23.18 -6.54
N THR A 236 6.43 24.31 -6.77
CA THR A 236 7.86 24.32 -7.15
C THR A 236 8.77 23.56 -6.18
N PHE A 237 8.47 23.57 -4.88
CA PHE A 237 9.22 22.85 -3.86
C PHE A 237 9.06 21.31 -3.90
N LEU A 238 8.15 20.80 -4.72
CA LEU A 238 7.93 19.37 -4.99
C LEU A 238 8.41 18.95 -6.39
N TYR A 239 8.75 19.91 -7.25
CA TYR A 239 9.30 19.63 -8.58
C TYR A 239 10.83 19.51 -8.48
N PRO A 240 11.42 18.34 -8.78
CA PRO A 240 12.86 18.13 -8.62
C PRO A 240 13.69 18.89 -9.67
N ASN A 241 14.96 19.14 -9.36
CA ASN A 241 15.91 19.81 -10.26
C ASN A 241 16.43 18.86 -11.36
N GLN A 242 16.68 19.42 -12.56
CA GLN A 242 17.42 18.75 -13.64
C GLN A 242 18.90 18.57 -13.23
N ILE A 243 19.62 17.63 -13.85
CA ILE A 243 21.04 17.34 -13.55
C ILE A 243 21.87 17.40 -14.82
N GLY A 244 22.94 18.21 -14.81
CA GLY A 244 23.88 18.34 -15.93
C GLY A 244 23.30 19.01 -17.18
N ASP A 245 24.04 18.90 -18.29
CA ASP A 245 23.64 19.38 -19.62
C ASP A 245 23.22 18.19 -20.49
N ILE A 246 21.93 18.13 -20.84
CA ILE A 246 21.36 17.03 -21.61
C ILE A 246 21.87 16.99 -23.06
N SER A 247 22.18 18.13 -23.68
CA SER A 247 22.73 18.15 -25.05
C SER A 247 24.14 17.58 -25.02
N LYS A 248 24.98 18.08 -24.12
CA LYS A 248 26.35 17.58 -23.96
C LYS A 248 26.37 16.09 -23.61
N GLY A 249 25.54 15.64 -22.67
CA GLY A 249 25.45 14.24 -22.29
C GLY A 249 24.97 13.34 -23.43
N MET A 250 24.07 13.84 -24.30
CA MET A 250 23.67 13.14 -25.51
C MET A 250 24.78 13.11 -26.57
N ASP A 251 25.59 14.17 -26.70
CA ASP A 251 26.66 14.25 -27.71
C ASP A 251 27.94 13.50 -27.32
N GLU A 252 28.15 13.24 -26.02
CA GLU A 252 29.16 12.30 -25.54
C GLU A 252 28.79 10.81 -25.70
N ALA A 253 27.63 10.48 -26.27
CA ALA A 253 27.14 9.10 -26.41
C ALA A 253 27.57 8.43 -27.73
N ASP A 254 28.17 7.24 -27.64
CA ASP A 254 28.45 6.38 -28.79
C ASP A 254 27.15 5.93 -29.50
N HIS A 255 26.10 5.63 -28.71
CA HIS A 255 24.81 5.09 -29.15
C HIS A 255 23.67 5.85 -28.49
N LYS A 256 22.57 6.03 -29.21
CA LYS A 256 21.37 6.74 -28.70
C LYS A 256 20.11 5.92 -29.01
N ILE A 257 19.22 5.78 -28.02
CA ILE A 257 17.82 5.36 -28.24
C ILE A 257 16.99 6.64 -28.11
N ILE A 258 16.17 6.96 -29.11
CA ILE A 258 15.42 8.22 -29.20
C ILE A 258 13.92 7.94 -29.23
N SER A 259 13.15 8.66 -28.41
CA SER A 259 11.68 8.64 -28.38
C SER A 259 11.06 7.23 -28.25
N ALA A 260 11.54 6.45 -27.29
CA ALA A 260 10.95 5.16 -26.93
C ALA A 260 9.76 5.35 -25.95
N GLU A 261 8.62 4.71 -26.22
CA GLU A 261 7.44 4.77 -25.34
C GLU A 261 7.43 3.62 -24.30
N ILE A 262 7.01 3.94 -23.07
CA ILE A 262 6.57 2.99 -22.04
C ILE A 262 5.15 3.38 -21.61
N LYS A 263 4.26 2.41 -21.41
CA LYS A 263 2.90 2.64 -20.89
C LYS A 263 2.66 1.78 -19.66
N LEU A 264 2.32 2.43 -18.54
CA LEU A 264 2.07 1.81 -17.24
C LEU A 264 0.58 1.80 -16.95
N GLY A 265 0.01 0.63 -16.70
CA GLY A 265 -1.39 0.47 -16.31
C GLY A 265 -1.66 0.89 -14.86
N SER A 266 -2.92 1.15 -14.54
CA SER A 266 -3.37 1.40 -13.16
C SER A 266 -3.41 0.11 -12.35
N GLN A 267 -3.38 0.23 -11.02
CA GLN A 267 -3.43 -0.89 -10.08
C GLN A 267 -4.44 -0.57 -8.96
N TYR A 268 -5.40 -1.46 -8.71
CA TYR A 268 -6.34 -1.35 -7.60
C TYR A 268 -5.79 -2.05 -6.34
N TYR A 269 -6.18 -1.57 -5.16
CA TYR A 269 -5.56 -1.92 -3.88
C TYR A 269 -5.85 -3.33 -3.38
N PHE A 270 -7.04 -3.85 -3.67
CA PHE A 270 -7.54 -5.17 -3.23
C PHE A 270 -7.33 -5.49 -1.73
N TYR A 271 -7.52 -4.49 -0.86
CA TYR A 271 -7.68 -4.72 0.59
C TYR A 271 -8.88 -5.64 0.86
N MET A 272 -8.80 -6.54 1.84
CA MET A 272 -9.80 -7.60 2.02
C MET A 272 -11.10 -7.07 2.62
N GLU A 273 -11.01 -6.31 3.72
CA GLU A 273 -12.07 -5.42 4.19
C GLU A 273 -12.21 -4.28 3.16
N THR A 274 -13.40 -4.03 2.61
CA THR A 274 -13.67 -2.89 1.72
C THR A 274 -13.74 -1.56 2.48
N GLN A 275 -13.97 -0.44 1.79
CA GLN A 275 -14.27 0.83 2.46
C GLN A 275 -15.51 0.67 3.36
N THR A 276 -15.39 0.94 4.66
CA THR A 276 -16.43 0.65 5.66
C THR A 276 -16.50 1.75 6.72
N ALA A 277 -17.71 2.15 7.12
CA ALA A 277 -17.96 3.13 8.19
C ALA A 277 -19.25 2.84 8.96
N LEU A 278 -19.29 3.26 10.23
CA LEU A 278 -20.45 3.31 11.12
C LEU A 278 -20.41 4.66 11.86
N ALA A 279 -21.38 5.53 11.58
CA ALA A 279 -21.56 6.82 12.25
C ALA A 279 -22.71 6.72 13.26
N VAL A 280 -22.48 7.20 14.48
CA VAL A 280 -23.40 7.11 15.63
C VAL A 280 -23.54 8.52 16.21
N PRO A 281 -24.74 9.14 16.15
CA PRO A 281 -25.01 10.38 16.86
C PRO A 281 -24.82 10.20 18.37
N ASP A 282 -24.22 11.19 19.00
CA ASP A 282 -23.82 11.24 20.41
C ASP A 282 -24.47 12.49 21.05
N GLU A 283 -24.25 12.73 22.35
CA GLU A 283 -24.81 13.90 23.05
C GLU A 283 -24.20 15.25 22.55
N ASP A 284 -24.83 16.38 22.88
CA ASP A 284 -24.39 17.74 22.50
C ASP A 284 -24.10 17.96 20.99
N ASN A 285 -24.90 17.33 20.12
CA ASN A 285 -24.73 17.30 18.65
C ASN A 285 -23.39 16.68 18.20
N CYS A 286 -22.75 15.88 19.04
CA CYS A 286 -21.53 15.18 18.70
C CYS A 286 -21.81 13.93 17.84
N LEU A 287 -20.77 13.41 17.20
CA LEU A 287 -20.85 12.26 16.31
C LEU A 287 -19.62 11.37 16.45
N VAL A 288 -19.83 10.09 16.80
CA VAL A 288 -18.78 9.07 16.79
C VAL A 288 -18.80 8.34 15.45
N VAL A 289 -17.67 8.35 14.74
CA VAL A 289 -17.55 7.71 13.42
C VAL A 289 -16.48 6.63 13.46
N TYR A 290 -16.91 5.39 13.59
CA TYR A 290 -16.04 4.22 13.40
C TYR A 290 -15.75 4.08 11.90
N SER A 291 -14.48 4.07 11.49
CA SER A 291 -14.12 4.06 10.07
C SER A 291 -12.88 3.22 9.78
N SER A 292 -12.91 2.50 8.65
CA SER A 292 -11.77 1.72 8.16
C SER A 292 -10.84 2.66 7.38
N ILE A 293 -10.04 3.46 8.11
CA ILE A 293 -9.25 4.57 7.55
C ILE A 293 -7.82 4.62 8.10
N GLN A 294 -6.87 5.00 7.25
CA GLN A 294 -5.44 5.14 7.61
C GLN A 294 -5.11 6.48 8.27
N CYS A 295 -5.89 7.53 7.98
CA CYS A 295 -5.69 8.90 8.43
C CYS A 295 -6.98 9.48 9.05
N PRO A 296 -7.42 8.99 10.23
CA PRO A 296 -8.64 9.50 10.88
C PRO A 296 -8.55 10.99 11.24
N GLU A 297 -7.35 11.55 11.40
CA GLU A 297 -7.13 12.97 11.68
C GLU A 297 -7.66 13.88 10.55
N TYR A 298 -7.57 13.43 9.29
CA TYR A 298 -8.10 14.18 8.15
C TYR A 298 -9.59 13.91 7.91
N ALA A 299 -10.11 12.73 8.26
CA ALA A 299 -11.55 12.48 8.21
C ALA A 299 -12.31 13.31 9.24
N HIS A 300 -11.77 13.50 10.45
CA HIS A 300 -12.30 14.38 11.48
C HIS A 300 -12.60 15.79 10.93
N ALA A 301 -11.57 16.46 10.40
CA ALA A 301 -11.69 17.79 9.80
C ALA A 301 -12.54 17.81 8.50
N THR A 302 -12.59 16.72 7.74
CA THR A 302 -13.44 16.61 6.53
C THR A 302 -14.91 16.53 6.90
N ILE A 303 -15.26 15.71 7.90
CA ILE A 303 -16.62 15.49 8.39
C ILE A 303 -17.17 16.77 9.04
N ALA A 304 -16.36 17.42 9.90
CA ALA A 304 -16.72 18.69 10.54
C ALA A 304 -17.05 19.77 9.50
N ARG A 305 -16.17 19.99 8.52
CA ARG A 305 -16.39 20.94 7.42
C ARG A 305 -17.53 20.57 6.49
N CYS A 306 -17.78 19.29 6.25
CA CYS A 306 -18.93 18.87 5.44
C CYS A 306 -20.27 19.19 6.12
N MET A 307 -20.35 19.01 7.44
CA MET A 307 -21.60 19.26 8.18
C MET A 307 -21.73 20.70 8.70
N GLY A 308 -20.68 21.52 8.58
CA GLY A 308 -20.67 22.91 9.05
C GLY A 308 -20.61 23.04 10.57
N ILE A 309 -20.02 22.06 11.26
CA ILE A 309 -19.94 22.02 12.73
C ILE A 309 -18.49 22.11 13.23
N PRO A 310 -18.24 22.49 14.49
CA PRO A 310 -16.90 22.51 15.07
C PRO A 310 -16.24 21.12 15.06
N GLU A 311 -14.91 21.11 14.88
CA GLU A 311 -14.12 19.87 14.85
C GLU A 311 -14.27 19.04 16.15
N HIS A 312 -14.39 19.68 17.32
CA HIS A 312 -14.55 18.97 18.60
C HIS A 312 -15.84 18.14 18.73
N ASN A 313 -16.88 18.40 17.92
CA ASN A 313 -18.09 17.59 17.89
C ASN A 313 -17.88 16.24 17.14
N VAL A 314 -16.76 16.05 16.44
CA VAL A 314 -16.54 14.85 15.61
C VAL A 314 -15.47 13.95 16.23
N ARG A 315 -15.79 12.68 16.51
CA ARG A 315 -14.83 11.69 17.02
C ARG A 315 -14.70 10.51 16.06
N VAL A 316 -13.65 10.54 15.22
CA VAL A 316 -13.34 9.41 14.32
C VAL A 316 -12.52 8.37 15.08
N ILE A 317 -12.95 7.10 15.04
CA ILE A 317 -12.31 5.98 15.74
C ILE A 317 -11.93 4.91 14.72
N THR A 318 -10.65 4.56 14.66
CA THR A 318 -10.16 3.39 13.91
C THR A 318 -9.43 2.44 14.85
N ARG A 319 -10.00 1.27 15.13
CA ARG A 319 -9.29 0.24 15.87
C ARG A 319 -8.30 -0.50 14.98
N ARG A 320 -8.74 -1.08 13.87
CA ARG A 320 -7.91 -1.86 12.94
C ARG A 320 -8.49 -1.77 11.54
N VAL A 321 -7.69 -2.08 10.53
CA VAL A 321 -8.09 -2.05 9.12
C VAL A 321 -7.62 -3.33 8.42
N GLY A 322 -8.51 -3.97 7.64
CA GLY A 322 -8.27 -5.23 6.93
C GLY A 322 -7.46 -5.07 5.64
N GLY A 323 -6.29 -4.43 5.76
CA GLY A 323 -5.50 -3.92 4.64
C GLY A 323 -6.01 -2.56 4.15
N GLY A 324 -5.09 -1.73 3.65
CA GLY A 324 -5.42 -0.38 3.14
C GLY A 324 -4.52 0.06 1.98
N PHE A 325 -3.22 -0.23 2.06
CA PHE A 325 -2.24 -0.06 0.97
C PHE A 325 -2.17 1.35 0.35
N GLY A 326 -2.65 2.38 1.05
CA GLY A 326 -2.75 3.78 0.61
C GLY A 326 -4.17 4.16 0.17
N GLY A 327 -4.94 3.24 -0.43
CA GLY A 327 -6.32 3.48 -0.87
C GLY A 327 -7.33 3.70 0.27
N LYS A 328 -6.94 3.46 1.52
CA LYS A 328 -7.71 3.84 2.71
C LYS A 328 -7.17 5.08 3.44
N ALA A 329 -6.28 5.85 2.83
CA ALA A 329 -5.92 7.18 3.32
C ALA A 329 -7.02 8.19 2.96
N MET A 330 -7.08 8.61 1.69
CA MET A 330 -8.03 9.65 1.23
C MET A 330 -9.42 9.08 0.91
N LYS A 331 -9.51 7.99 0.13
CA LYS A 331 -10.82 7.51 -0.37
C LYS A 331 -11.74 6.90 0.69
N ALA A 332 -11.21 6.55 1.87
CA ALA A 332 -12.01 6.18 3.04
C ALA A 332 -12.79 7.37 3.64
N MET A 333 -12.30 8.61 3.46
CA MET A 333 -12.98 9.82 3.95
C MET A 333 -14.35 9.99 3.30
N LEU A 334 -14.49 9.67 2.01
CA LEU A 334 -15.75 9.77 1.26
C LEU A 334 -16.84 8.92 1.92
N VAL A 335 -16.47 7.72 2.34
CA VAL A 335 -17.38 6.74 2.98
C VAL A 335 -17.71 7.15 4.41
N ALA A 336 -16.71 7.59 5.17
CA ALA A 336 -16.92 8.14 6.52
C ALA A 336 -17.82 9.39 6.51
N THR A 337 -17.64 10.28 5.52
CA THR A 337 -18.36 11.57 5.45
C THR A 337 -19.79 11.42 4.95
N ALA A 338 -20.06 10.57 3.95
CA ALA A 338 -21.44 10.26 3.55
C ALA A 338 -22.22 9.57 4.68
N CYS A 339 -21.56 8.65 5.39
CA CYS A 339 -22.12 7.95 6.55
C CYS A 339 -22.41 8.93 7.71
N ALA A 340 -21.50 9.86 7.98
CA ALA A 340 -21.65 10.91 8.98
C ALA A 340 -22.79 11.88 8.67
N LEU A 341 -22.83 12.43 7.45
CA LEU A 341 -23.88 13.34 6.98
C LEU A 341 -25.26 12.69 7.08
N ALA A 342 -25.39 11.42 6.69
CA ALA A 342 -26.64 10.67 6.80
C ALA A 342 -27.06 10.46 8.26
N ALA A 343 -26.12 10.13 9.16
CA ALA A 343 -26.42 9.93 10.57
C ALA A 343 -26.85 11.24 11.26
N TYR A 344 -26.18 12.35 10.94
CA TYR A 344 -26.50 13.70 11.40
C TYR A 344 -27.89 14.14 10.92
N LYS A 345 -28.18 14.01 9.62
CA LYS A 345 -29.47 14.44 9.01
C LYS A 345 -30.67 13.59 9.43
N LEU A 346 -30.47 12.34 9.85
CA LEU A 346 -31.55 11.42 10.23
C LEU A 346 -31.65 11.18 11.74
N HIS A 347 -30.78 11.81 12.55
CA HIS A 347 -30.65 11.62 14.00
C HIS A 347 -30.65 10.14 14.42
N ARG A 348 -30.03 9.29 13.61
CA ARG A 348 -29.97 7.83 13.76
C ARG A 348 -28.60 7.31 13.37
N PRO A 349 -28.10 6.23 14.00
CA PRO A 349 -26.88 5.57 13.54
C PRO A 349 -27.03 5.10 12.09
N VAL A 350 -25.99 5.30 11.27
CA VAL A 350 -25.92 4.83 9.89
C VAL A 350 -24.64 4.03 9.72
N ARG A 351 -24.68 2.93 8.97
CA ARG A 351 -23.49 2.16 8.58
C ARG A 351 -23.45 1.85 7.10
N ILE A 352 -22.28 1.53 6.59
CA ILE A 352 -22.05 1.07 5.23
C ILE A 352 -20.79 0.21 5.19
N TYR A 353 -20.88 -0.98 4.59
CA TYR A 353 -19.75 -1.60 3.91
C TYR A 353 -19.93 -1.39 2.40
N VAL A 354 -18.93 -0.84 1.71
CA VAL A 354 -19.03 -0.66 0.26
C VAL A 354 -18.79 -2.02 -0.39
N ASN A 355 -19.71 -2.48 -1.25
CA ASN A 355 -19.51 -3.73 -1.99
C ASN A 355 -18.31 -3.61 -2.96
N ARG A 356 -17.61 -4.72 -3.23
CA ARG A 356 -16.36 -4.72 -4.02
C ARG A 356 -16.47 -4.03 -5.38
N LYS A 357 -17.60 -4.16 -6.07
CA LYS A 357 -17.83 -3.55 -7.40
C LYS A 357 -17.86 -2.02 -7.29
N THR A 358 -18.65 -1.48 -6.36
CA THR A 358 -18.72 -0.03 -6.12
C THR A 358 -17.37 0.51 -5.62
N ASP A 359 -16.70 -0.22 -4.73
CA ASP A 359 -15.38 0.11 -4.18
C ASP A 359 -14.32 0.26 -5.31
N MET A 360 -14.23 -0.73 -6.20
CA MET A 360 -13.36 -0.70 -7.38
C MET A 360 -13.69 0.41 -8.40
N ILE A 361 -14.92 0.94 -8.39
CA ILE A 361 -15.34 2.05 -9.25
C ILE A 361 -14.95 3.40 -8.63
N MET A 362 -15.15 3.58 -7.32
CA MET A 362 -14.96 4.87 -6.65
C MET A 362 -13.55 5.14 -6.12
N ALA A 363 -12.81 4.10 -5.70
CA ALA A 363 -11.53 4.30 -4.98
C ALA A 363 -10.33 4.58 -5.91
N GLY A 364 -10.53 4.53 -7.23
CA GLY A 364 -9.47 4.71 -8.22
C GLY A 364 -8.37 3.64 -8.09
N GLY A 365 -7.12 4.09 -8.00
CA GLY A 365 -5.95 3.22 -7.91
C GLY A 365 -4.64 3.98 -8.07
N ARG A 366 -3.55 3.23 -8.23
CA ARG A 366 -2.24 3.75 -8.67
C ARG A 366 -2.38 4.48 -10.01
N HIS A 367 -1.70 5.62 -10.15
CA HIS A 367 -1.65 6.40 -11.39
C HIS A 367 -1.10 5.58 -12.57
N PRO A 368 -1.87 5.40 -13.66
CA PRO A 368 -1.32 4.99 -14.93
C PRO A 368 -0.49 6.14 -15.53
N MET A 369 0.46 5.80 -16.39
CA MET A 369 1.40 6.75 -16.98
C MET A 369 1.70 6.41 -18.43
N LYS A 370 1.90 7.44 -19.24
CA LYS A 370 2.65 7.35 -20.50
C LYS A 370 4.01 8.00 -20.27
N ILE A 371 5.06 7.34 -20.72
CA ILE A 371 6.43 7.84 -20.68
C ILE A 371 7.01 7.79 -22.09
N THR A 372 7.57 8.90 -22.55
CA THR A 372 8.51 8.94 -23.68
C THR A 372 9.91 9.11 -23.12
N TYR A 373 10.92 8.44 -23.67
CA TYR A 373 12.30 8.66 -23.25
C TYR A 373 13.31 8.62 -24.40
N SER A 374 14.40 9.34 -24.20
CA SER A 374 15.61 9.25 -25.01
C SER A 374 16.81 9.01 -24.08
N VAL A 375 17.72 8.11 -24.44
CA VAL A 375 18.90 7.75 -23.63
C VAL A 375 20.15 7.66 -24.50
N GLY A 376 21.21 8.35 -24.07
CA GLY A 376 22.55 8.31 -24.66
C GLY A 376 23.48 7.47 -23.79
N TYR A 377 24.25 6.58 -24.41
CA TYR A 377 25.14 5.65 -23.72
C TYR A 377 26.37 5.26 -24.57
N LYS A 378 27.43 4.84 -23.90
CA LYS A 378 28.69 4.38 -24.49
C LYS A 378 28.65 2.87 -24.75
N SER A 379 29.52 2.38 -25.63
CA SER A 379 29.58 0.97 -26.09
C SER A 379 29.91 -0.03 -24.98
N ASN A 380 30.35 0.43 -23.81
CA ASN A 380 30.57 -0.36 -22.60
C ASN A 380 29.34 -0.42 -21.67
N GLY A 381 28.22 0.22 -22.02
CA GLY A 381 27.01 0.29 -21.20
C GLY A 381 26.97 1.45 -20.19
N LYS A 382 27.97 2.33 -20.14
CA LYS A 382 27.89 3.55 -19.30
C LYS A 382 26.93 4.56 -19.94
N ILE A 383 25.93 5.00 -19.20
CA ILE A 383 24.96 6.02 -19.63
C ILE A 383 25.61 7.42 -19.48
N THR A 384 25.32 8.30 -20.43
CA THR A 384 25.79 9.70 -20.44
C THR A 384 24.64 10.71 -20.40
N ALA A 385 23.45 10.33 -20.84
CA ALA A 385 22.24 11.15 -20.73
C ALA A 385 20.96 10.31 -20.68
N LEU A 386 19.98 10.75 -19.89
CA LEU A 386 18.58 10.32 -19.95
C LEU A 386 17.65 11.54 -19.98
N GLN A 387 16.79 11.60 -20.98
CA GLN A 387 15.69 12.55 -21.09
C GLN A 387 14.35 11.81 -20.95
N LEU A 388 13.44 12.34 -20.12
CA LEU A 388 12.13 11.77 -19.84
C LEU A 388 11.00 12.77 -20.11
N GLU A 389 9.91 12.31 -20.70
CA GLU A 389 8.62 13.00 -20.71
C GLU A 389 7.61 12.06 -20.06
N ILE A 390 7.02 12.46 -18.92
CA ILE A 390 6.12 11.61 -18.13
C ILE A 390 4.76 12.29 -18.02
N LEU A 391 3.75 11.68 -18.62
CA LEU A 391 2.35 12.10 -18.52
C LEU A 391 1.63 11.19 -17.52
N ILE A 392 1.23 11.75 -16.38
CA ILE A 392 0.62 11.02 -15.26
C ILE A 392 -0.88 11.29 -15.27
N ASP A 393 -1.71 10.25 -15.45
CA ASP A 393 -3.16 10.39 -15.24
C ASP A 393 -3.44 10.52 -13.73
N ALA A 394 -3.99 11.67 -13.32
CA ALA A 394 -4.43 11.92 -11.95
C ALA A 394 -5.94 11.69 -11.76
N GLY A 395 -6.73 11.62 -12.82
CA GLY A 395 -8.19 11.64 -12.74
C GLY A 395 -8.76 13.03 -12.42
N LEU A 396 -9.90 13.05 -11.72
CA LEU A 396 -10.73 14.24 -11.52
C LEU A 396 -10.21 15.25 -10.46
N SER A 397 -9.54 14.78 -9.41
CA SER A 397 -9.02 15.60 -8.30
C SER A 397 -7.50 15.41 -8.10
N PRO A 398 -6.78 16.37 -7.46
CA PRO A 398 -5.33 16.27 -7.35
C PRO A 398 -4.88 15.16 -6.40
N ASP A 399 -5.62 14.89 -5.31
CA ASP A 399 -5.29 13.89 -4.29
C ASP A 399 -3.81 13.99 -3.85
N VAL A 400 -2.97 12.95 -4.01
CA VAL A 400 -1.51 12.97 -3.79
C VAL A 400 -0.68 13.24 -5.07
N SER A 401 -1.34 13.40 -6.21
CA SER A 401 -0.69 13.41 -7.55
C SER A 401 0.43 14.45 -7.72
N PRO A 402 0.35 15.67 -7.15
CA PRO A 402 1.45 16.64 -7.20
C PRO A 402 2.76 16.21 -6.50
N MET A 403 2.78 15.17 -5.65
CA MET A 403 4.03 14.61 -5.09
C MET A 403 4.69 13.56 -5.99
N MET A 404 4.01 13.13 -7.07
CA MET A 404 4.52 12.08 -7.94
C MET A 404 5.86 12.41 -8.62
N PRO A 405 6.14 13.65 -9.11
CA PRO A 405 7.43 13.99 -9.72
C PRO A 405 8.63 13.70 -8.80
N GLY A 406 8.63 14.21 -7.56
CA GLY A 406 9.70 13.98 -6.60
C GLY A 406 9.89 12.50 -6.22
N THR A 407 8.79 11.77 -6.02
CA THR A 407 8.83 10.33 -5.66
C THR A 407 9.26 9.42 -6.81
N ILE A 408 8.96 9.79 -8.06
CA ILE A 408 9.49 9.12 -9.26
C ILE A 408 11.00 9.34 -9.37
N LEU A 409 11.46 10.59 -9.23
CA LEU A 409 12.89 10.92 -9.28
C LEU A 409 13.69 10.25 -8.16
N GLY A 410 13.11 10.09 -6.97
CA GLY A 410 13.68 9.31 -5.86
C GLY A 410 14.06 7.87 -6.27
N ALA A 411 13.25 7.22 -7.11
CA ALA A 411 13.53 5.89 -7.64
C ALA A 411 14.64 5.87 -8.71
N LEU A 412 14.82 6.99 -9.43
CA LEU A 412 15.87 7.14 -10.44
C LEU A 412 17.26 7.34 -9.81
N LYS A 413 17.34 7.87 -8.57
CA LYS A 413 18.58 8.08 -7.78
C LYS A 413 19.45 6.82 -7.57
N LYS A 414 18.97 5.63 -7.93
CA LYS A 414 19.76 4.38 -7.83
C LYS A 414 20.80 4.21 -8.94
N TYR A 415 20.70 4.96 -10.04
CA TYR A 415 21.66 4.93 -11.15
C TYR A 415 22.20 6.33 -11.49
N ASP A 416 23.48 6.36 -11.88
CA ASP A 416 24.18 7.48 -12.51
C ASP A 416 23.82 7.50 -14.01
N TRP A 417 22.91 8.41 -14.37
CA TRP A 417 22.45 8.66 -15.73
C TRP A 417 23.32 9.63 -16.54
N GLY A 418 24.44 10.12 -15.98
CA GLY A 418 25.12 11.30 -16.51
C GLY A 418 24.23 12.55 -16.39
N ALA A 419 23.83 13.14 -17.51
CA ALA A 419 22.83 14.20 -17.52
C ALA A 419 21.40 13.64 -17.41
N LEU A 420 20.59 14.12 -16.45
CA LEU A 420 19.20 13.71 -16.26
C LEU A 420 18.26 14.89 -16.47
N SER A 421 17.43 14.81 -17.50
CA SER A 421 16.39 15.80 -17.83
C SER A 421 15.02 15.15 -17.82
N PHE A 422 14.01 15.91 -17.38
CA PHE A 422 12.63 15.43 -17.28
C PHE A 422 11.59 16.55 -17.35
N ASP A 423 10.53 16.30 -18.12
CA ASP A 423 9.27 17.04 -18.04
C ASP A 423 8.16 16.11 -17.53
N ILE A 424 7.53 16.46 -16.41
CA ILE A 424 6.53 15.62 -15.73
C ILE A 424 5.22 16.38 -15.58
N LYS A 425 4.20 15.94 -16.31
CA LYS A 425 2.88 16.57 -16.33
C LYS A 425 1.87 15.74 -15.54
N VAL A 426 1.15 16.39 -14.62
CA VAL A 426 0.08 15.77 -13.83
C VAL A 426 -1.25 16.07 -14.54
N CYS A 427 -1.71 15.15 -15.37
CA CYS A 427 -2.85 15.31 -16.26
C CYS A 427 -4.18 15.11 -15.51
N LYS A 428 -5.07 16.09 -15.63
CA LYS A 428 -6.45 16.05 -15.11
C LYS A 428 -7.37 15.49 -16.18
N THR A 429 -8.10 14.42 -15.85
CA THR A 429 -8.95 13.67 -16.78
C THR A 429 -10.35 13.41 -16.18
N ASN A 430 -11.31 12.98 -17.00
CA ASN A 430 -12.64 12.58 -16.56
C ASN A 430 -12.69 11.12 -16.06
N LEU A 431 -11.63 10.68 -15.39
CA LEU A 431 -11.45 9.34 -14.82
C LEU A 431 -11.39 9.39 -13.28
N PRO A 432 -11.62 8.26 -12.56
CA PRO A 432 -11.65 8.26 -11.11
C PRO A 432 -10.32 8.71 -10.52
N SER A 433 -10.37 9.73 -9.65
CA SER A 433 -9.21 10.35 -9.01
C SER A 433 -8.26 9.31 -8.43
N ARG A 434 -7.03 9.30 -8.93
CA ARG A 434 -5.97 8.40 -8.48
C ARG A 434 -5.54 8.78 -7.06
N SER A 435 -4.87 7.88 -6.37
CA SER A 435 -4.46 8.13 -4.98
C SER A 435 -3.20 7.34 -4.61
N ALA A 436 -2.77 7.49 -3.36
CA ALA A 436 -1.63 6.76 -2.82
C ALA A 436 -1.86 5.25 -2.95
N MET A 437 -0.98 4.56 -3.65
CA MET A 437 -0.81 3.12 -3.52
C MET A 437 0.59 2.84 -2.97
N ARG A 438 0.76 1.76 -2.19
CA ARG A 438 2.04 1.37 -1.54
C ARG A 438 3.25 1.63 -2.46
N ALA A 439 4.20 2.41 -1.97
CA ALA A 439 5.26 3.04 -2.77
C ALA A 439 4.66 3.86 -3.94
N PRO A 440 4.08 5.04 -3.66
CA PRO A 440 3.53 5.93 -4.67
C PRO A 440 4.67 6.59 -5.44
N GLY A 441 4.56 6.65 -6.77
CA GLY A 441 5.61 7.17 -7.66
C GLY A 441 6.82 6.23 -7.80
N GLU A 442 7.38 5.76 -6.69
CA GLU A 442 8.62 4.97 -6.68
C GLU A 442 8.51 3.70 -7.53
N VAL A 443 7.45 2.89 -7.41
CA VAL A 443 7.30 1.66 -8.22
C VAL A 443 7.30 1.97 -9.71
N GLN A 444 6.69 3.09 -10.11
CA GLN A 444 6.68 3.53 -11.50
C GLN A 444 8.06 4.03 -11.93
N GLY A 445 8.74 4.86 -11.13
CA GLY A 445 10.11 5.32 -11.41
C GLY A 445 11.13 4.19 -11.46
N SER A 446 11.05 3.22 -10.55
CA SER A 446 11.88 2.00 -10.55
C SER A 446 11.62 1.16 -11.80
N PHE A 447 10.37 1.01 -12.24
CA PHE A 447 10.07 0.31 -13.50
C PHE A 447 10.66 1.05 -14.72
N ILE A 448 10.50 2.38 -14.79
CA ILE A 448 11.09 3.21 -15.86
C ILE A 448 12.61 3.01 -15.88
N ALA A 449 13.29 3.11 -14.74
CA ALA A 449 14.72 2.89 -14.63
C ALA A 449 15.16 1.51 -15.15
N GLU A 450 14.50 0.43 -14.71
CA GLU A 450 14.86 -0.93 -15.15
C GLU A 450 14.54 -1.15 -16.64
N ALA A 451 13.47 -0.58 -17.17
CA ALA A 451 13.11 -0.69 -18.58
C ALA A 451 14.12 0.02 -19.50
N VAL A 452 14.60 1.22 -19.11
CA VAL A 452 15.68 1.92 -19.82
C VAL A 452 16.96 1.08 -19.80
N ILE A 453 17.35 0.57 -18.64
CA ILE A 453 18.57 -0.24 -18.44
C ILE A 453 18.51 -1.56 -19.22
N GLU A 454 17.37 -2.27 -19.22
CA GLU A 454 17.20 -3.52 -19.98
C GLU A 454 17.15 -3.27 -21.50
N HIS A 455 16.61 -2.14 -21.97
CA HIS A 455 16.66 -1.77 -23.39
C HIS A 455 18.10 -1.43 -23.84
N VAL A 456 18.87 -0.65 -23.06
CA VAL A 456 20.29 -0.37 -23.32
C VAL A 456 21.11 -1.66 -23.37
N ALA A 457 20.93 -2.55 -22.38
CA ALA A 457 21.61 -3.84 -22.34
C ALA A 457 21.25 -4.73 -23.55
N SER A 458 19.97 -4.77 -23.94
CA SER A 458 19.51 -5.53 -25.11
C SER A 458 20.11 -5.01 -26.42
N THR A 459 20.19 -3.69 -26.60
CA THR A 459 20.75 -3.09 -27.83
C THR A 459 22.25 -3.34 -27.95
N LEU A 460 23.00 -3.30 -26.84
CA LEU A 460 24.41 -3.68 -26.79
C LEU A 460 24.65 -5.21 -26.80
N SER A 461 23.59 -6.03 -26.76
CA SER A 461 23.67 -7.49 -26.54
C SER A 461 24.49 -7.89 -25.30
N MET A 462 24.45 -7.06 -24.26
CA MET A 462 25.17 -7.26 -22.99
C MET A 462 24.29 -7.91 -21.91
N GLU A 463 24.92 -8.61 -20.97
CA GLU A 463 24.23 -9.03 -19.74
C GLU A 463 23.82 -7.78 -18.95
N VAL A 464 22.52 -7.60 -18.70
CA VAL A 464 21.97 -6.41 -18.01
C VAL A 464 22.65 -6.14 -16.65
N ASP A 465 23.09 -7.19 -15.94
CA ASP A 465 23.80 -7.05 -14.68
C ASP A 465 25.06 -6.19 -14.82
N ILE A 466 25.79 -6.28 -15.93
CA ILE A 466 26.98 -5.47 -16.22
C ILE A 466 26.59 -4.00 -16.39
N VAL A 467 25.53 -3.72 -17.16
CA VAL A 467 25.01 -2.37 -17.36
C VAL A 467 24.50 -1.77 -16.04
N ARG A 468 23.87 -2.56 -15.18
CA ARG A 468 23.53 -2.15 -13.80
C ARG A 468 24.78 -1.81 -13.00
N ASN A 469 25.75 -2.72 -12.91
CA ASN A 469 26.99 -2.51 -12.14
C ASN A 469 27.76 -1.24 -12.55
N ILE A 470 27.79 -0.91 -13.85
CA ILE A 470 28.51 0.26 -14.39
C ILE A 470 27.81 1.59 -14.08
N ASN A 471 26.48 1.57 -13.89
CA ASN A 471 25.70 2.77 -13.61
C ASN A 471 25.19 2.84 -12.16
N LEU A 472 25.40 1.82 -11.31
CA LEU A 472 25.06 1.90 -9.88
C LEU A 472 25.91 2.96 -9.19
N HIS A 473 25.25 3.84 -8.42
CA HIS A 473 25.97 4.82 -7.61
C HIS A 473 26.77 4.17 -6.46
N THR A 474 27.93 4.75 -6.18
CA THR A 474 28.57 4.72 -4.86
C THR A 474 28.04 5.87 -4.00
N TYR A 475 28.22 5.82 -2.67
CA TYR A 475 27.84 6.92 -1.76
C TYR A 475 28.37 8.29 -2.23
N ASN A 476 29.67 8.36 -2.55
CA ASN A 476 30.31 9.59 -3.01
C ASN A 476 29.66 10.12 -4.30
N THR A 477 29.43 9.26 -5.29
CA THR A 477 28.79 9.67 -6.55
C THR A 477 27.32 10.03 -6.36
N LEU A 478 26.58 9.37 -5.45
CA LEU A 478 25.19 9.72 -5.16
C LEU A 478 25.13 11.13 -4.57
N ASN A 479 25.99 11.44 -3.59
CA ASN A 479 26.03 12.75 -2.95
C ASN A 479 26.50 13.87 -3.90
N MET A 480 27.35 13.54 -4.89
CA MET A 480 27.78 14.49 -5.93
C MET A 480 26.71 14.79 -6.99
N PHE A 481 25.84 13.82 -7.32
CA PHE A 481 24.79 13.99 -8.33
C PHE A 481 23.47 14.49 -7.72
N TYR A 482 23.19 14.12 -6.47
CA TYR A 482 21.96 14.44 -5.76
C TYR A 482 22.32 14.95 -4.35
N GLU A 483 22.54 16.26 -4.24
CA GLU A 483 22.86 16.90 -2.96
C GLU A 483 21.86 16.52 -1.86
N ASN A 484 22.37 16.29 -0.65
CA ASN A 484 21.61 15.90 0.54
C ASN A 484 20.78 14.60 0.43
N SER A 485 20.88 13.86 -0.69
CA SER A 485 20.08 12.65 -0.96
C SER A 485 20.78 11.34 -0.60
N ALA A 486 22.05 11.39 -0.19
CA ALA A 486 22.84 10.21 0.12
C ALA A 486 22.74 9.73 1.58
N GLY A 487 22.21 10.57 2.48
CA GLY A 487 22.24 10.35 3.94
C GLY A 487 23.67 10.36 4.50
N GLU A 488 23.85 9.74 5.66
CA GLU A 488 25.18 9.41 6.17
C GLU A 488 25.81 8.24 5.39
N SER A 489 27.15 8.18 5.34
CA SER A 489 27.88 7.17 4.55
C SER A 489 27.56 5.72 4.94
N MET A 490 27.15 5.50 6.19
CA MET A 490 26.74 4.18 6.70
C MET A 490 25.31 3.77 6.30
N GLU A 491 24.46 4.72 5.90
CA GLU A 491 23.05 4.46 5.53
C GLU A 491 22.92 3.96 4.09
N TYR A 492 23.82 4.37 3.19
CA TYR A 492 23.80 3.98 1.78
C TYR A 492 24.30 2.55 1.54
N THR A 493 23.44 1.60 1.89
CA THR A 493 23.75 0.16 1.94
C THR A 493 23.65 -0.58 0.59
N LEU A 494 23.21 0.08 -0.49
CA LEU A 494 22.87 -0.59 -1.77
C LEU A 494 23.99 -1.48 -2.34
N PRO A 495 25.26 -1.03 -2.45
CA PRO A 495 26.34 -1.88 -2.99
C PRO A 495 26.58 -3.13 -2.14
N SER A 496 26.52 -3.00 -0.80
CA SER A 496 26.68 -4.14 0.12
C SER A 496 25.53 -5.14 -0.01
N ILE A 497 24.29 -4.66 -0.12
CA ILE A 497 23.10 -5.51 -0.34
C ILE A 497 23.21 -6.23 -1.69
N TRP A 498 23.67 -5.54 -2.73
CA TRP A 498 23.83 -6.07 -4.08
C TRP A 498 24.80 -7.25 -4.12
N ASP A 499 25.99 -7.13 -3.52
CA ASP A 499 26.99 -8.21 -3.48
C ASP A 499 26.56 -9.35 -2.55
N LYS A 500 26.00 -9.04 -1.38
CA LYS A 500 25.41 -10.05 -0.48
C LYS A 500 24.32 -10.87 -1.19
N LEU A 501 23.49 -10.23 -2.03
CA LEU A 501 22.48 -10.91 -2.85
C LEU A 501 23.10 -11.76 -3.97
N ALA A 502 24.18 -11.31 -4.61
CA ALA A 502 24.89 -12.08 -5.63
C ALA A 502 25.40 -13.42 -5.07
N MET A 503 26.02 -13.38 -3.90
CA MET A 503 26.58 -14.53 -3.20
C MET A 503 25.48 -15.45 -2.66
N SER A 504 24.58 -14.93 -1.80
CA SER A 504 23.56 -15.73 -1.12
C SER A 504 22.57 -16.40 -2.07
N SER A 505 22.26 -15.79 -3.21
CA SER A 505 21.38 -16.37 -4.23
C SER A 505 22.10 -17.26 -5.26
N SER A 506 23.43 -17.41 -5.16
CA SER A 506 24.31 -18.10 -6.14
C SER A 506 24.10 -17.61 -7.58
N PHE A 507 23.98 -16.30 -7.74
CA PHE A 507 23.46 -15.65 -8.96
C PHE A 507 24.25 -16.04 -10.23
N LYS A 508 25.59 -15.93 -10.18
CA LYS A 508 26.48 -16.26 -11.31
C LYS A 508 26.35 -17.72 -11.77
N HIS A 509 26.22 -18.67 -10.84
CA HIS A 509 26.02 -20.08 -11.18
C HIS A 509 24.65 -20.31 -11.82
N ARG A 510 23.59 -19.73 -11.26
CA ARG A 510 22.22 -19.88 -11.79
C ARG A 510 22.03 -19.27 -13.18
N ILE A 511 22.79 -18.24 -13.55
CA ILE A 511 22.83 -17.72 -14.93
C ILE A 511 23.28 -18.83 -15.91
N VAL A 512 24.32 -19.60 -15.57
CA VAL A 512 24.79 -20.73 -16.39
C VAL A 512 23.69 -21.78 -16.53
N THR A 513 23.09 -22.21 -15.41
CA THR A 513 21.99 -23.20 -15.41
C THR A 513 20.78 -22.74 -16.23
N VAL A 514 20.47 -21.44 -16.23
CA VAL A 514 19.40 -20.85 -17.05
C VAL A 514 19.76 -20.82 -18.53
N LYS A 515 21.01 -20.50 -18.89
CA LYS A 515 21.49 -20.54 -20.29
C LYS A 515 21.49 -21.96 -20.84
N GLU A 516 21.92 -22.94 -20.06
CA GLU A 516 21.86 -24.37 -20.41
C GLU A 516 20.41 -24.83 -20.60
N PHE A 517 19.52 -24.53 -19.64
CA PHE A 517 18.10 -24.84 -19.78
C PHE A 517 17.50 -24.24 -21.07
N ASN A 518 17.82 -22.97 -21.36
CA ASN A 518 17.35 -22.25 -22.54
C ASN A 518 17.94 -22.76 -23.86
N ARG A 519 19.11 -23.43 -23.83
CA ARG A 519 19.73 -24.11 -24.98
C ARG A 519 19.04 -25.43 -25.32
N PHE A 520 18.62 -26.20 -24.30
CA PHE A 520 17.95 -27.49 -24.50
C PHE A 520 16.42 -27.39 -24.67
N ASN A 521 15.78 -26.32 -24.16
CA ASN A 521 14.33 -26.15 -24.25
C ASN A 521 13.98 -25.08 -25.30
N ILE A 522 13.27 -25.46 -26.38
CA ILE A 522 12.81 -24.52 -27.41
C ILE A 522 11.60 -23.72 -26.89
N TRP A 523 10.53 -24.42 -26.51
CA TRP A 523 9.20 -23.86 -26.20
C TRP A 523 8.99 -23.42 -24.74
N ARG A 524 9.95 -23.68 -23.85
CA ARG A 524 9.96 -23.19 -22.47
C ARG A 524 11.29 -22.50 -22.23
N LYS A 525 11.28 -21.26 -21.74
CA LYS A 525 12.48 -20.51 -21.34
C LYS A 525 12.41 -20.20 -19.84
N ARG A 526 13.57 -19.99 -19.23
CA ARG A 526 13.74 -19.41 -17.89
C ARG A 526 14.42 -18.06 -18.03
N GLY A 527 13.99 -17.09 -17.23
CA GLY A 527 14.70 -15.84 -17.00
C GLY A 527 15.28 -15.81 -15.59
N ILE A 528 16.31 -15.00 -15.37
CA ILE A 528 16.80 -14.63 -14.04
C ILE A 528 17.29 -13.18 -14.11
N SER A 529 16.87 -12.36 -13.15
CA SER A 529 17.25 -10.96 -13.03
C SER A 529 17.33 -10.62 -11.54
N ARG A 530 18.14 -9.61 -11.20
CA ARG A 530 18.14 -8.93 -9.90
C ARG A 530 18.11 -7.44 -10.18
N VAL A 531 17.33 -6.70 -9.40
CA VAL A 531 17.06 -5.27 -9.61
C VAL A 531 17.37 -4.50 -8.32
N PRO A 532 18.06 -3.35 -8.40
CA PRO A 532 18.31 -2.49 -7.26
C PRO A 532 17.06 -1.66 -6.92
N ILE A 533 16.93 -1.32 -5.64
CA ILE A 533 15.91 -0.39 -5.14
C ILE A 533 16.59 0.51 -4.11
N VAL A 534 16.35 1.82 -4.22
CA VAL A 534 16.61 2.81 -3.16
C VAL A 534 15.25 3.40 -2.82
N TYR A 535 14.88 3.42 -1.54
CA TYR A 535 13.58 3.91 -1.08
C TYR A 535 13.79 4.91 0.06
N GLU A 536 13.55 6.18 -0.22
CA GLU A 536 13.68 7.28 0.73
C GLU A 536 12.47 7.32 1.67
N VAL A 537 12.68 7.43 2.99
CA VAL A 537 11.62 7.38 4.00
C VAL A 537 11.60 8.65 4.83
N LEU A 538 10.55 9.47 4.66
CA LEU A 538 10.34 10.67 5.48
C LEU A 538 9.81 10.31 6.87
N LEU A 539 10.45 10.83 7.91
CA LEU A 539 10.04 10.66 9.31
C LEU A 539 8.96 11.69 9.70
N ARG A 540 7.70 11.25 9.84
CA ARG A 540 6.61 12.08 10.39
C ARG A 540 6.50 11.91 11.90
N GLN A 541 6.96 12.91 12.66
CA GLN A 541 6.63 13.00 14.09
C GLN A 541 5.11 12.95 14.26
N THR A 542 4.63 12.12 15.19
CA THR A 542 3.19 11.89 15.43
C THR A 542 2.99 11.79 16.94
N PRO A 543 2.00 12.50 17.53
CA PRO A 543 1.79 12.46 18.96
C PRO A 543 1.37 11.07 19.45
N GLY A 544 1.76 10.76 20.67
CA GLY A 544 1.33 9.60 21.42
C GLY A 544 1.16 9.94 22.89
N LYS A 545 0.26 9.22 23.56
CA LYS A 545 -0.05 9.35 24.98
C LYS A 545 0.16 8.00 25.64
N VAL A 546 0.92 8.00 26.74
CA VAL A 546 1.11 6.84 27.60
C VAL A 546 0.41 7.14 28.93
N SER A 547 -0.27 6.15 29.49
CA SER A 547 -0.94 6.27 30.78
C SER A 547 -0.68 5.01 31.59
N ILE A 548 0.00 5.18 32.72
CA ILE A 548 0.23 4.12 33.70
C ILE A 548 -0.93 4.17 34.69
N LEU A 549 -1.64 3.06 34.84
CA LEU A 549 -2.79 2.94 35.73
C LEU A 549 -2.33 2.51 37.14
N SER A 550 -3.23 2.58 38.11
CA SER A 550 -2.93 2.29 39.53
C SER A 550 -2.57 0.83 39.83
N ASP A 551 -2.87 -0.10 38.91
CA ASP A 551 -2.42 -1.50 38.95
C ASP A 551 -1.04 -1.72 38.28
N GLY A 552 -0.40 -0.65 37.80
CA GLY A 552 0.85 -0.69 37.04
C GLY A 552 0.67 -1.07 35.56
N SER A 553 -0.55 -1.31 35.08
CA SER A 553 -0.81 -1.57 33.66
C SER A 553 -0.62 -0.31 32.82
N VAL A 554 -0.22 -0.47 31.55
CA VAL A 554 0.14 0.64 30.67
C VAL A 554 -0.76 0.69 29.44
N VAL A 555 -1.51 1.80 29.32
CA VAL A 555 -2.30 2.15 28.14
C VAL A 555 -1.46 3.04 27.23
N VAL A 556 -1.51 2.79 25.91
CA VAL A 556 -0.77 3.54 24.90
C VAL A 556 -1.70 3.90 23.74
N GLU A 557 -1.77 5.19 23.45
CA GLU A 557 -2.50 5.79 22.34
C GLU A 557 -1.49 6.44 21.38
N VAL A 558 -1.63 6.21 20.07
CA VAL A 558 -0.78 6.80 19.03
C VAL A 558 -1.61 7.12 17.80
N GLY A 559 -1.25 8.17 17.06
CA GLY A 559 -1.96 8.54 15.81
C GLY A 559 -1.76 7.57 14.63
N GLY A 560 -0.92 6.54 14.77
CA GLY A 560 -0.66 5.54 13.72
C GLY A 560 -1.59 4.33 13.80
N ILE A 561 -2.13 3.90 12.66
CA ILE A 561 -3.18 2.86 12.57
C ILE A 561 -2.61 1.46 12.22
N GLU A 562 -3.16 0.41 12.84
CA GLU A 562 -2.84 -0.99 12.52
C GLU A 562 -3.63 -1.47 11.28
N LEU A 563 -2.92 -1.73 10.18
CA LEU A 563 -3.45 -2.12 8.87
C LEU A 563 -3.06 -3.56 8.47
N GLY A 564 -2.40 -4.30 9.36
CA GLY A 564 -1.72 -5.56 9.07
C GLY A 564 -0.23 -5.55 9.41
N GLN A 565 0.43 -4.39 9.40
CA GLN A 565 1.88 -4.21 9.47
C GLN A 565 2.52 -4.41 10.86
N GLY A 566 1.73 -4.70 11.90
CA GLY A 566 2.25 -4.93 13.24
C GLY A 566 2.79 -3.68 13.92
N LEU A 567 2.18 -2.52 13.64
CA LEU A 567 2.53 -1.26 14.29
C LEU A 567 2.36 -1.36 15.80
N TRP A 568 1.28 -1.96 16.28
CA TRP A 568 1.06 -2.16 17.72
C TRP A 568 2.11 -3.05 18.37
N THR A 569 2.65 -4.03 17.64
CA THR A 569 3.77 -4.86 18.11
C THR A 569 5.00 -3.98 18.36
N LYS A 570 5.35 -3.13 17.39
CA LYS A 570 6.51 -2.21 17.47
C LYS A 570 6.33 -1.15 18.56
N VAL A 571 5.13 -0.57 18.68
CA VAL A 571 4.80 0.40 19.74
C VAL A 571 4.92 -0.24 21.12
N LYS A 572 4.44 -1.48 21.30
CA LYS A 572 4.62 -2.22 22.55
C LYS A 572 6.10 -2.50 22.87
N GLN A 573 6.90 -2.91 21.89
CA GLN A 573 8.34 -3.12 22.07
C GLN A 573 9.05 -1.81 22.47
N MET A 574 8.74 -0.70 21.79
CA MET A 574 9.34 0.60 22.07
C MET A 574 8.96 1.14 23.45
N VAL A 575 7.69 1.01 23.86
CA VAL A 575 7.24 1.44 25.19
C VAL A 575 7.82 0.55 26.28
N ALA A 576 7.93 -0.76 26.07
CA ALA A 576 8.61 -1.65 27.01
C ALA A 576 10.09 -1.28 27.20
N PHE A 577 10.82 -1.05 26.12
CA PHE A 577 12.22 -0.58 26.15
C PHE A 577 12.35 0.77 26.86
N ALA A 578 11.53 1.77 26.48
CA ALA A 578 11.57 3.11 27.05
C ALA A 578 11.26 3.12 28.55
N LEU A 579 10.23 2.38 29.00
CA LEU A 579 9.89 2.28 30.41
C LEU A 579 10.93 1.46 31.21
N SER A 580 11.53 0.41 30.61
CA SER A 580 12.62 -0.32 31.27
C SER A 580 13.91 0.50 31.40
N SER A 581 14.10 1.50 30.55
CA SER A 581 15.18 2.48 30.64
C SER A 581 14.97 3.54 31.74
N ILE A 582 13.75 3.67 32.28
CA ILE A 582 13.49 4.49 33.47
C ILE A 582 14.01 3.72 34.68
N GLN A 583 15.27 3.96 35.04
CA GLN A 583 15.79 3.53 36.32
C GLN A 583 14.90 4.10 37.43
N SER A 584 14.25 3.20 38.18
CA SER A 584 13.73 3.56 39.50
C SER A 584 14.95 3.92 40.34
N SER A 585 15.16 5.19 40.66
CA SER A 585 16.45 5.71 41.17
C SER A 585 16.85 5.13 42.53
N GLY A 586 15.98 4.35 43.18
CA GLY A 586 16.15 3.85 44.55
C GLY A 586 16.02 4.94 45.61
N GLU A 587 15.91 6.20 45.19
CA GLU A 587 15.77 7.36 46.06
C GLU A 587 14.42 7.27 46.80
N PRO A 588 14.41 7.43 48.14
CA PRO A 588 13.16 7.45 48.89
C PRO A 588 12.20 8.52 48.36
N PRO A 589 10.87 8.33 48.44
CA PRO A 589 9.88 9.31 47.98
C PRO A 589 10.12 10.73 48.53
N LEU A 590 10.72 10.83 49.73
CA LEU A 590 11.14 12.08 50.35
C LEU A 590 12.16 12.86 49.50
N LEU A 591 13.13 12.21 48.86
CA LEU A 591 14.17 12.87 48.06
C LEU A 591 13.60 13.39 46.73
N LEU A 592 12.70 12.63 46.11
CA LEU A 592 11.98 13.05 44.91
C LEU A 592 11.03 14.23 45.24
N ALA A 593 10.29 14.16 46.35
CA ALA A 593 9.42 15.24 46.81
C ALA A 593 10.21 16.52 47.15
N VAL A 594 11.37 16.39 47.81
CA VAL A 594 12.28 17.52 48.07
C VAL A 594 12.83 18.10 46.77
N SER A 595 13.25 17.27 45.82
CA SER A 595 13.74 17.71 44.51
C SER A 595 12.67 18.48 43.72
N VAL A 596 11.43 17.99 43.70
CA VAL A 596 10.28 18.70 43.10
C VAL A 596 10.01 20.01 43.83
N HIS A 597 9.95 20.02 45.17
CA HIS A 597 9.75 21.25 45.96
C HIS A 597 10.84 22.30 45.71
N CYS A 598 12.10 21.87 45.60
CA CYS A 598 13.23 22.73 45.25
C CYS A 598 13.11 23.29 43.82
N ALA A 599 12.73 22.46 42.84
CA ALA A 599 12.51 22.90 41.47
C ALA A 599 11.35 23.90 41.35
N THR A 600 10.21 23.65 42.00
CA THR A 600 9.08 24.57 42.06
C THR A 600 9.47 25.91 42.69
N ARG A 601 10.25 25.90 43.78
CA ARG A 601 10.74 27.14 44.41
C ARG A 601 11.76 27.89 43.55
N ALA A 602 12.59 27.19 42.78
CA ALA A 602 13.48 27.82 41.82
C ALA A 602 12.68 28.49 40.68
N ALA A 603 11.68 27.80 40.13
CA ALA A 603 10.80 28.33 39.09
C ALA A 603 10.01 29.56 39.56
N ILE A 604 9.41 29.52 40.77
CA ILE A 604 8.72 30.69 41.36
C ILE A 604 9.68 31.86 41.54
N LYS A 605 10.90 31.63 42.05
CA LYS A 605 11.91 32.68 42.23
C LYS A 605 12.31 33.32 40.90
N GLU A 606 12.45 32.54 39.83
CA GLU A 606 12.83 33.08 38.52
C GLU A 606 11.67 33.80 37.82
N ALA A 607 10.44 33.30 37.96
CA ALA A 607 9.24 33.99 37.53
C ALA A 607 9.07 35.34 38.25
N GLN A 608 9.35 35.41 39.56
CA GLN A 608 9.36 36.67 40.32
C GLN A 608 10.40 37.67 39.80
N LYS A 609 11.63 37.22 39.46
CA LYS A 609 12.63 38.10 38.82
C LYS A 609 12.16 38.59 37.45
N GLN A 610 11.57 37.73 36.63
CA GLN A 610 11.06 38.11 35.31
C GLN A 610 9.94 39.14 35.43
N LEU A 611 9.02 38.97 36.38
CA LEU A 611 7.96 39.94 36.69
C LEU A 611 8.56 41.32 37.05
N VAL A 612 9.53 41.35 37.97
CA VAL A 612 10.26 42.58 38.36
C VAL A 612 11.02 43.20 37.19
N SER A 613 11.52 42.40 36.24
CA SER A 613 12.18 42.92 35.03
C SER A 613 11.22 43.55 34.01
N TRP A 614 9.91 43.27 34.12
CA TRP A 614 8.87 43.82 33.23
C TRP A 614 8.14 45.01 33.87
N SER A 615 8.02 45.08 35.19
CA SER A 615 7.34 46.15 35.94
C SER A 615 8.31 47.23 36.42
N GLY A 616 8.65 48.19 35.56
CA GLY A 616 9.53 49.33 35.88
C GLY A 616 8.88 50.42 36.75
N LEU A 617 8.24 50.07 37.88
CA LEU A 617 7.54 50.96 38.80
C LEU A 617 7.62 50.46 40.25
N ASP A 618 7.57 51.39 41.22
CA ASP A 618 7.79 51.11 42.64
C ASP A 618 6.50 50.71 43.41
N TRP A 619 6.57 49.54 44.05
CA TRP A 619 5.82 49.06 45.24
C TRP A 619 4.30 48.75 45.22
N SER A 620 3.99 47.75 46.05
CA SER A 620 2.69 47.29 46.59
C SER A 620 1.74 46.46 45.70
N ASP A 621 1.23 45.38 46.34
CA ASP A 621 0.05 44.57 46.04
C ASP A 621 -0.18 44.02 44.62
N SER A 622 0.69 43.07 44.23
CA SER A 622 0.30 41.96 43.35
C SER A 622 0.76 40.61 43.93
N THR A 623 0.12 40.18 45.01
CA THR A 623 0.39 38.89 45.69
C THR A 623 -0.01 37.70 44.82
N PHE A 624 0.95 37.13 44.09
CA PHE A 624 0.79 35.87 43.36
C PHE A 624 0.69 34.68 44.34
N HIS A 625 -0.52 34.44 44.86
CA HIS A 625 -0.82 33.29 45.72
C HIS A 625 -0.91 32.01 44.90
N LEU A 626 0.19 31.27 44.84
CA LEU A 626 0.14 29.82 44.70
C LEU A 626 -0.04 29.22 46.11
N GLU A 627 -0.91 28.22 46.27
CA GLU A 627 -0.97 27.49 47.54
C GLU A 627 0.38 26.85 47.86
N ILE A 628 0.84 27.00 49.09
CA ILE A 628 2.17 26.53 49.50
C ILE A 628 2.14 25.00 49.57
N PRO A 629 2.98 24.29 48.78
CA PRO A 629 3.09 22.83 48.90
C PRO A 629 3.45 22.45 50.33
N ALA A 630 2.77 21.44 50.88
CA ALA A 630 2.80 21.07 52.29
C ALA A 630 4.20 21.22 52.93
N THR A 631 4.25 21.89 54.09
CA THR A 631 5.52 22.10 54.80
C THR A 631 6.13 20.75 55.19
N MET A 632 7.48 20.66 55.28
CA MET A 632 8.13 19.38 55.54
C MET A 632 7.66 18.62 56.81
N PRO A 633 7.20 19.27 57.90
CA PRO A 633 6.49 18.58 58.98
C PRO A 633 5.22 17.85 58.49
N VAL A 634 4.34 18.54 57.77
CA VAL A 634 3.09 17.96 57.21
C VAL A 634 3.40 16.85 56.18
N VAL A 635 4.47 16.98 55.40
CA VAL A 635 4.92 15.91 54.49
C VAL A 635 5.36 14.65 55.26
N LYS A 636 6.02 14.79 56.41
CA LYS A 636 6.41 13.64 57.26
C LYS A 636 5.20 12.98 57.91
N GLU A 637 4.27 13.79 58.41
CA GLU A 637 3.02 13.34 59.03
C GLU A 637 2.16 12.55 58.02
N LEU A 638 1.92 13.12 56.82
CA LEU A 638 1.18 12.45 55.74
C LEU A 638 1.88 11.19 55.18
N CYS A 639 3.19 11.05 55.40
CA CYS A 639 3.94 9.85 55.03
C CYS A 639 4.12 8.84 56.19
N GLY A 640 3.68 9.16 57.41
CA GLY A 640 3.79 8.28 58.58
C GLY A 640 5.20 8.02 59.10
N LEU A 641 6.11 9.01 59.02
CA LEU A 641 7.55 8.85 59.31
C LEU A 641 8.03 9.62 60.55
N ASP A 642 7.57 9.21 61.74
CA ASP A 642 7.94 9.84 63.02
C ASP A 642 9.27 9.34 63.62
N CYS A 643 9.80 8.20 63.18
CA CYS A 643 11.06 7.66 63.71
C CYS A 643 11.89 6.92 62.64
N VAL A 644 13.10 7.45 62.38
CA VAL A 644 14.19 6.76 61.68
C VAL A 644 15.50 7.20 62.34
N GLU A 645 16.13 6.30 63.11
CA GLU A 645 17.48 6.52 63.62
C GLU A 645 18.52 6.40 62.50
N ARG A 646 19.70 7.00 62.69
CA ARG A 646 20.83 6.85 61.76
C ARG A 646 21.67 5.65 62.16
N ASP A 647 22.11 4.87 61.17
CA ASP A 647 23.35 4.08 61.27
C ASP A 647 24.06 4.02 59.89
N PRO A 648 25.39 3.75 59.83
CA PRO A 648 26.20 4.12 58.65
C PRO A 648 26.78 2.96 57.82
N LEU A 649 27.01 3.28 56.54
CA LEU A 649 28.09 2.82 55.63
C LEU A 649 28.55 1.35 55.61
N ASP A 650 28.24 0.73 54.47
CA ASP A 650 29.00 -0.25 53.68
C ASP A 650 29.09 -1.76 54.08
N PRO A 651 29.26 -2.67 53.08
CA PRO A 651 29.04 -4.12 53.22
C PRO A 651 30.36 -4.94 53.16
N PRO A 652 30.37 -6.30 53.23
CA PRO A 652 30.20 -7.10 51.99
C PRO A 652 29.71 -8.58 52.09
N LEU A 653 29.35 -9.14 50.92
CA LEU A 653 29.59 -10.53 50.44
C LEU A 653 28.89 -11.80 51.02
N SER A 654 28.13 -12.45 50.11
CA SER A 654 28.14 -13.90 49.79
C SER A 654 27.41 -14.95 50.67
N LEU A 655 26.57 -15.82 50.07
CA LEU A 655 26.92 -17.21 49.71
C LEU A 655 25.75 -18.09 49.16
N THR A 656 26.06 -18.91 48.15
CA THR A 656 25.47 -20.22 47.71
C THR A 656 23.96 -20.53 47.66
N ALA A 657 23.57 -21.17 46.55
CA ALA A 657 22.28 -21.79 46.27
C ALA A 657 22.03 -23.14 46.99
N THR A 658 20.77 -23.62 46.97
CA THR A 658 20.42 -25.06 47.10
C THR A 658 19.31 -25.48 46.15
N ASN A 659 19.39 -26.71 45.62
CA ASN A 659 18.34 -27.37 44.84
C ASN A 659 17.24 -27.95 45.74
N ARG A 660 16.01 -28.09 45.22
CA ARG A 660 15.10 -29.21 45.56
C ARG A 660 14.33 -29.70 44.33
N ARG A 661 14.18 -31.03 44.23
CA ARG A 661 13.30 -31.74 43.28
C ARG A 661 11.97 -32.13 43.94
N ARG A 662 11.02 -32.52 43.09
CA ARG A 662 9.95 -33.54 43.20
C ARG A 662 9.36 -33.66 41.79
N ASP A 663 9.21 -34.81 41.11
CA ASP A 663 9.18 -36.24 41.52
C ASP A 663 7.95 -36.51 42.43
N ASP A 664 6.88 -37.27 42.10
CA ASP A 664 6.37 -37.93 40.86
C ASP A 664 4.81 -37.71 40.84
N ASP A 665 3.85 -38.29 40.06
CA ASP A 665 3.63 -39.39 39.07
C ASP A 665 2.75 -38.82 37.89
N ASP A 666 2.30 -39.42 36.77
CA ASP A 666 2.05 -40.78 36.18
C ASP A 666 0.60 -41.37 36.24
N GLU A 667 0.34 -42.45 35.47
CA GLU A 667 -0.89 -43.22 35.15
C GLU A 667 -1.85 -42.77 34.01
N SER A 668 -2.36 -43.78 33.29
CA SER A 668 -3.05 -43.73 31.97
C SER A 668 -4.49 -44.25 32.02
N GLU A 669 -5.30 -44.02 30.97
CA GLU A 669 -6.21 -45.10 30.53
C GLU A 669 -6.63 -45.09 29.04
N LYS A 670 -7.46 -46.07 28.64
CA LYS A 670 -7.49 -46.64 27.27
C LYS A 670 -8.79 -46.37 26.49
N GLY A 671 -8.65 -45.65 25.37
CA GLY A 671 -9.11 -45.99 24.01
C GLY A 671 -10.53 -46.53 23.70
N ARG A 672 -11.04 -46.14 22.52
CA ARG A 672 -12.09 -46.93 21.82
C ARG A 672 -12.00 -46.79 20.29
N ARG A 673 -12.00 -47.93 19.58
CA ARG A 673 -12.13 -48.00 18.11
C ARG A 673 -13.60 -47.87 17.69
N ARG A 674 -13.87 -47.21 16.55
CA ARG A 674 -15.00 -47.54 15.67
C ARG A 674 -14.52 -47.57 14.21
N ARG A 675 -15.00 -48.56 13.47
CA ARG A 675 -14.91 -48.62 12.00
C ARG A 675 -16.12 -47.92 11.41
N ILE A 676 -15.95 -47.27 10.26
CA ILE A 676 -16.97 -47.17 9.21
C ILE A 676 -16.31 -47.72 7.94
N ARG A 677 -17.10 -48.31 7.03
CA ARG A 677 -16.62 -48.93 5.78
C ARG A 677 -16.83 -47.97 4.60
N GLU A 678 -15.99 -48.12 3.59
CA GLU A 678 -16.27 -47.69 2.22
C GLU A 678 -17.17 -48.71 1.50
N THR A 679 -17.92 -48.19 0.54
CA THR A 679 -18.44 -48.80 -0.71
C THR A 679 -18.55 -47.60 -1.67
N ASP A 680 -17.80 -47.53 -2.77
CA ASP A 680 -18.08 -48.18 -4.06
C ASP A 680 -19.37 -47.60 -4.72
N ASP A 681 -19.44 -47.30 -6.02
CA ASP A 681 -18.65 -47.81 -7.16
C ASP A 681 -17.99 -46.71 -8.04
N ASP A 682 -16.90 -47.05 -8.73
CA ASP A 682 -16.33 -46.35 -9.90
C ASP A 682 -16.21 -47.38 -11.05
N ASP A 683 -16.87 -47.15 -12.18
CA ASP A 683 -16.88 -48.07 -13.35
C ASP A 683 -15.74 -47.74 -14.34
N GLU A 684 -14.56 -48.34 -14.20
CA GLU A 684 -13.63 -48.55 -15.32
C GLU A 684 -13.20 -50.03 -15.44
N LEU A 685 -13.53 -50.63 -16.59
CA LEU A 685 -13.27 -52.04 -16.91
C LEU A 685 -11.83 -52.24 -17.43
N GLU A 686 -11.05 -53.04 -16.71
CA GLU A 686 -9.74 -53.52 -17.15
C GLU A 686 -9.89 -54.62 -18.20
N ILE A 687 -9.16 -54.52 -19.32
CA ILE A 687 -8.97 -55.62 -20.28
C ILE A 687 -7.47 -55.76 -20.59
N VAL A 688 -6.95 -56.95 -20.32
CA VAL A 688 -5.54 -57.34 -20.50
C VAL A 688 -5.27 -57.74 -21.95
N CYS A 689 -4.06 -57.48 -22.42
CA CYS A 689 -3.38 -58.29 -23.44
C CYS A 689 -1.95 -58.55 -22.98
N GLU A 690 -1.46 -59.76 -23.20
CA GLU A 690 -0.20 -60.27 -22.64
C GLU A 690 1.03 -59.83 -23.47
N ILE A 691 2.22 -60.08 -22.90
CA ILE A 691 3.52 -59.90 -23.55
C ILE A 691 4.03 -61.29 -23.94
N GLU A 692 4.35 -61.51 -25.21
CA GLU A 692 5.23 -62.61 -25.62
C GLU A 692 6.68 -62.10 -25.69
N GLU A 693 7.61 -62.88 -25.14
CA GLU A 693 9.05 -62.62 -25.18
C GLU A 693 9.68 -63.07 -26.50
N VAL A 694 10.72 -62.37 -26.96
CA VAL A 694 11.74 -62.94 -27.87
C VAL A 694 13.13 -62.45 -27.43
N ASP A 695 14.03 -63.42 -27.26
CA ASP A 695 15.46 -63.35 -26.93
C ASP A 695 16.33 -62.64 -28.00
N GLU A 696 17.63 -62.32 -27.82
CA GLU A 696 18.57 -62.52 -26.69
C GLU A 696 19.70 -61.46 -26.68
N GLU A 697 20.57 -61.53 -25.66
CA GLU A 697 21.99 -61.09 -25.62
C GLU A 697 22.35 -59.58 -25.84
N VAL A 698 23.45 -59.03 -25.29
CA VAL A 698 24.62 -59.59 -24.58
C VAL A 698 24.79 -58.91 -23.19
N LYS A 699 25.29 -59.65 -22.19
CA LYS A 699 25.62 -59.16 -20.82
C LYS A 699 27.07 -58.65 -20.68
N ASN A 700 27.33 -58.00 -19.53
CA ASN A 700 28.62 -57.55 -18.96
C ASN A 700 29.05 -56.11 -19.36
N GLN A 701 29.78 -55.35 -18.54
CA GLN A 701 30.68 -55.78 -17.45
C GLN A 701 30.83 -54.74 -16.30
N ILE A 702 30.75 -55.23 -15.05
CA ILE A 702 31.54 -54.84 -13.84
C ILE A 702 31.62 -53.34 -13.41
N LEU A 703 30.78 -53.02 -12.41
CA LEU A 703 31.10 -52.49 -11.05
C LEU A 703 31.66 -51.05 -10.84
N PRO A 704 31.51 -50.47 -9.62
CA PRO A 704 31.47 -49.02 -9.42
C PRO A 704 32.73 -48.36 -8.83
N LYS A 705 32.79 -47.04 -8.96
CA LYS A 705 33.39 -46.10 -8.00
C LYS A 705 32.69 -44.74 -8.06
#